data_AF-A0A1X1VHI0-F1
#
_entry.id   AF-A0A1X1VHI0-F1
#
_cell.length_a   1.000
_cell.length_b   1.000
_cell.length_c   1.000
_cell.angle_alpha   90.00
_cell.angle_beta   90.00
_cell.angle_gamma   90.00
#
_symmetry.space_group_name_H-M   'P 1'
#
loop_
_entity.id
_entity.type
_entity.pdbx_description
1 polymer ?
#
loop_
_entity_poly.entity_id
_entity_poly.type
_entity_poly.pdbx_seq_one_letter_code
_entity_poly.pdbx_strand_id
1 'polypeptide(L)'
;MSYVITAPEALAAAVTDIAGIGSSINAANAAAAAPTIEILAAGADEISTAVASLFGTHAADYQLLSARAASFQSQFMDALMAGAQRYAGAELLNGSLLRDIAERFLGSPLPGNGGSGQAAASAEATGATTAQTTATATATSATAPTTLATTSAATPAAGSASGTGLTATYATTSQWNSGFVANYKITNTGTAPLTNWQLQFNLPAGESVANLWNGHVTQSGTQYTVTPQSYNATIAPGDSVTVGFQGAQSGTYSPPTNVSISGQPVIGGTPPVTTPPVTTPPVTTPPVTTPPVTPPPVTTPPVSTGGLSAVYTATSQWNSGFTGNYALTNTGTTPLSNWNLQFDLPANESITNLWNGQVTQTGSHYTVTPASYNGTIAPGGSVNVGFQASQTGSYGAPTNLLVNGQPVTGGSITPTPPPTTIPPTTIPPTTTPPTGGTVISAQYGTTTLGNGYVVQNNAWNNPGGQAITVSQTGFTITTENGSAPTNGAPLGYPSIYTGWHYGTGSTGTILPIQLGQIQTATSSISYTYPTSGIYNASYDIWLNPTPITTGVNQQEVMIWFNHTGPIQPVGSVVGSATIDGQNFAVWKGSNGQNNVVSYVANSPITTWNSFDVMGFIDNTQTWEPVTDSWYLTSIQAGFEPWSGSVGAGVNSFSASINGHN
;
A
#
# COMPACT_ATOMS: atom_id res chain seq x y z
N MET A 1 -23.06 0.38 42.77
CA MET A 1 -22.04 -0.62 42.39
C MET A 1 -22.80 -1.84 41.90
N SER A 2 -22.90 -2.05 40.59
CA SER A 2 -23.51 -3.28 40.06
C SER A 2 -22.60 -4.45 40.39
N TYR A 3 -23.09 -5.41 41.16
CA TYR A 3 -22.39 -6.68 41.37
C TYR A 3 -22.28 -7.37 40.01
N VAL A 4 -21.06 -7.42 39.46
CA VAL A 4 -20.77 -8.25 38.29
C VAL A 4 -20.72 -9.68 38.82
N ILE A 5 -21.85 -10.38 38.77
CA ILE A 5 -21.90 -11.81 39.03
C ILE A 5 -21.48 -12.49 37.71
N THR A 6 -20.22 -12.89 37.60
CA THR A 6 -19.82 -13.85 36.57
C THR A 6 -20.29 -15.23 37.03
N ALA A 7 -21.06 -15.95 36.20
CA ALA A 7 -21.42 -17.35 36.41
C ALA A 7 -20.44 -18.23 35.60
N PRO A 8 -19.36 -18.75 36.20
CA PRO A 8 -18.30 -19.45 35.47
C PRO A 8 -18.83 -20.69 34.73
N GLU A 9 -19.88 -21.32 35.26
CA GLU A 9 -20.55 -22.48 34.66
C GLU A 9 -21.28 -22.11 33.35
N ALA A 10 -21.91 -20.93 33.29
CA ALA A 10 -22.57 -20.45 32.07
C ALA A 10 -21.54 -20.11 30.98
N LEU A 11 -20.37 -19.62 31.38
CA LEU A 11 -19.26 -19.32 30.48
C LEU A 11 -18.60 -20.60 29.93
N ALA A 12 -18.44 -21.62 30.77
CA ALA A 12 -17.97 -22.94 30.35
C ALA A 12 -18.94 -23.63 29.37
N ALA A 13 -20.25 -23.49 29.60
CA ALA A 13 -21.27 -23.96 28.66
C ALA A 13 -21.18 -23.23 27.31
N ALA A 14 -21.04 -21.90 27.33
CA ALA A 14 -20.89 -21.10 26.11
C ALA A 14 -19.61 -21.46 25.31
N VAL A 15 -18.48 -21.72 25.99
CA VAL A 15 -17.25 -22.20 25.33
C VAL A 15 -17.49 -23.55 24.63
N THR A 16 -18.25 -24.44 25.27
CA THR A 16 -18.60 -25.76 24.71
C THR A 16 -19.49 -25.62 23.46
N ASP A 17 -20.50 -24.74 23.50
CA ASP A 17 -21.38 -24.48 22.36
C ASP A 17 -20.60 -23.85 21.18
N ILE A 18 -19.70 -22.91 21.47
CA ILE A 18 -18.83 -22.29 20.49
C ILE A 18 -17.88 -23.32 19.86
N ALA A 19 -17.35 -24.25 20.65
CA ALA A 19 -16.55 -25.37 20.13
C ALA A 19 -17.35 -26.26 19.17
N GLY A 20 -18.63 -26.52 19.49
CA GLY A 20 -19.54 -27.28 18.62
C GLY A 20 -19.82 -26.60 17.27
N ILE A 21 -20.03 -25.27 17.28
CA ILE A 21 -20.18 -24.47 16.06
C ILE A 21 -18.91 -24.51 15.23
N GLY A 22 -17.73 -24.33 15.85
CA GLY A 22 -16.44 -24.38 15.15
C GLY A 22 -16.17 -25.73 14.50
N SER A 23 -16.45 -26.83 15.21
CA SER A 23 -16.35 -28.18 14.68
C SER A 23 -17.24 -28.40 13.45
N SER A 24 -18.48 -27.91 13.50
CA SER A 24 -19.44 -28.02 12.39
C SER A 24 -18.99 -27.25 11.15
N ILE A 25 -18.47 -26.03 11.34
CA ILE A 25 -17.94 -25.20 10.25
C ILE A 25 -16.69 -25.84 9.64
N ASN A 26 -15.78 -26.35 10.48
CA ASN A 26 -14.56 -27.02 10.01
C ASN A 26 -14.87 -28.29 9.21
N ALA A 27 -15.85 -29.08 9.65
CA ALA A 27 -16.31 -30.26 8.92
C ALA A 27 -16.92 -29.89 7.56
N ALA A 28 -17.70 -28.81 7.50
CA ALA A 28 -18.28 -28.31 6.25
C ALA A 28 -17.21 -27.79 5.27
N ASN A 29 -16.22 -27.03 5.76
CA ASN A 29 -15.12 -26.52 4.93
C ASN A 29 -14.21 -27.66 4.43
N ALA A 30 -13.91 -28.65 5.26
CA ALA A 30 -13.15 -29.83 4.86
C ALA A 30 -13.89 -30.66 3.80
N ALA A 31 -15.22 -30.83 3.94
CA ALA A 31 -16.04 -31.52 2.94
C ALA A 31 -16.11 -30.77 1.60
N ALA A 32 -16.03 -29.45 1.63
CA ALA A 32 -16.03 -28.61 0.43
C ALA A 32 -14.66 -28.55 -0.29
N ALA A 33 -13.56 -28.91 0.38
CA ALA A 33 -12.20 -28.72 -0.13
C ALA A 33 -11.94 -29.47 -1.44
N ALA A 34 -12.11 -30.80 -1.44
CA ALA A 34 -11.84 -31.62 -2.63
C ALA A 34 -12.67 -31.20 -3.87
N PRO A 35 -14.02 -31.07 -3.79
CA PRO A 35 -14.82 -30.73 -4.97
C PRO A 35 -14.62 -29.29 -5.49
N THR A 36 -14.01 -28.40 -4.71
CA THR A 36 -13.76 -27.00 -5.13
C THR A 36 -12.33 -26.75 -5.58
N ILE A 37 -11.36 -27.53 -5.12
CA ILE A 37 -9.96 -27.45 -5.54
C ILE A 37 -9.73 -28.26 -6.82
N GLU A 38 -10.37 -29.43 -6.95
CA GLU A 38 -10.18 -30.35 -8.08
C GLU A 38 -11.22 -30.12 -9.20
N ILE A 39 -11.45 -28.87 -9.57
CA ILE A 39 -12.37 -28.54 -10.67
C ILE A 39 -11.71 -28.97 -11.99
N LEU A 40 -12.33 -29.89 -12.71
CA LEU A 40 -11.88 -30.29 -14.05
C LEU A 40 -12.21 -29.18 -15.06
N ALA A 41 -11.30 -28.98 -16.02
CA ALA A 41 -11.53 -28.10 -17.15
C ALA A 41 -12.75 -28.57 -17.96
N ALA A 42 -13.64 -27.63 -18.30
CA ALA A 42 -14.85 -27.93 -19.08
C ALA A 42 -14.55 -28.32 -20.54
N GLY A 43 -13.38 -27.92 -21.04
CA GLY A 43 -12.86 -28.23 -22.37
C GLY A 43 -11.37 -28.57 -22.32
N ALA A 44 -10.87 -29.24 -23.37
CA ALA A 44 -9.46 -29.60 -23.50
C ALA A 44 -8.56 -28.43 -23.94
N ASP A 45 -9.13 -27.22 -24.02
CA ASP A 45 -8.43 -26.01 -24.42
C ASP A 45 -7.74 -25.33 -23.23
N GLU A 46 -6.75 -24.50 -23.57
CA GLU A 46 -5.92 -23.79 -22.61
C GLU A 46 -6.71 -22.78 -21.77
N ILE A 47 -7.80 -22.21 -22.31
CA ILE A 47 -8.63 -21.23 -21.59
C ILE A 47 -9.47 -21.94 -20.53
N SER A 48 -10.13 -23.06 -20.87
CA SER A 48 -10.88 -23.88 -19.92
C SER A 48 -9.98 -24.43 -18.81
N THR A 49 -8.74 -24.79 -19.13
CA THR A 49 -7.71 -25.24 -18.18
C THR A 49 -7.27 -24.11 -17.25
N ALA A 50 -7.02 -22.91 -17.78
CA ALA A 50 -6.63 -21.75 -16.99
C ALA A 50 -7.76 -21.27 -16.05
N VAL A 51 -9.01 -21.31 -16.52
CA VAL A 51 -10.18 -20.93 -15.70
C VAL A 51 -10.42 -21.94 -14.58
N ALA A 52 -10.33 -23.25 -14.85
CA ALA A 52 -10.43 -24.28 -13.82
C ALA A 52 -9.30 -24.14 -12.78
N SER A 53 -8.07 -23.86 -13.23
CA SER A 53 -6.94 -23.57 -12.34
C SER A 53 -7.19 -22.32 -11.48
N LEU A 54 -7.75 -21.25 -12.03
CA LEU A 54 -8.06 -20.02 -11.29
C LEU A 54 -9.04 -20.30 -10.14
N PHE A 55 -10.12 -21.04 -10.41
CA PHE A 55 -11.09 -21.41 -9.37
C PHE A 55 -10.48 -22.37 -8.35
N GLY A 56 -9.66 -23.33 -8.77
CA GLY A 56 -8.97 -24.25 -7.87
C GLY A 56 -7.99 -23.53 -6.92
N THR A 57 -7.24 -22.54 -7.42
CA THR A 57 -6.38 -21.69 -6.59
C THR A 57 -7.19 -20.87 -5.60
N HIS A 58 -8.28 -20.24 -6.06
CA HIS A 58 -9.14 -19.46 -5.16
C HIS A 58 -9.78 -20.34 -4.06
N ALA A 59 -10.17 -21.57 -4.40
CA ALA A 59 -10.67 -22.54 -3.42
C ALA A 59 -9.59 -22.96 -2.41
N ALA A 60 -8.34 -23.14 -2.84
CA ALA A 60 -7.22 -23.42 -1.95
C ALA A 60 -6.93 -22.25 -0.99
N ASP A 61 -7.00 -21.01 -1.48
CA ASP A 61 -6.87 -19.80 -0.65
C ASP A 61 -8.00 -19.70 0.39
N TYR A 62 -9.24 -20.03 0.00
CA TYR A 62 -10.36 -20.11 0.92
C TYR A 62 -10.14 -21.17 2.02
N GLN A 63 -9.62 -22.35 1.68
CA GLN A 63 -9.32 -23.39 2.67
C GLN A 63 -8.23 -22.94 3.66
N LEU A 64 -7.21 -22.21 3.19
CA LEU A 64 -6.19 -21.62 4.05
C LEU A 64 -6.78 -20.56 4.99
N LEU A 65 -7.69 -19.71 4.49
CA LEU A 65 -8.40 -18.73 5.32
C LEU A 65 -9.30 -19.41 6.37
N SER A 66 -10.00 -20.48 5.99
CA SER A 66 -10.81 -21.29 6.92
C SER A 66 -9.95 -21.90 8.03
N ALA A 67 -8.75 -22.41 7.70
CA ALA A 67 -7.83 -22.96 8.70
C ALA A 67 -7.34 -21.88 9.69
N ARG A 68 -7.12 -20.64 9.22
CA ARG A 68 -6.79 -19.49 10.08
C ARG A 68 -7.95 -19.11 11.01
N ALA A 69 -9.18 -19.10 10.49
CA ALA A 69 -10.37 -18.85 11.30
C ALA A 69 -10.55 -19.91 12.40
N ALA A 70 -10.27 -21.18 12.09
CA ALA A 70 -10.29 -22.27 13.08
C ALA A 70 -9.26 -22.05 14.21
N SER A 71 -8.02 -21.65 13.87
CA SER A 71 -6.98 -21.35 14.86
C SER A 71 -7.35 -20.15 15.74
N PHE A 72 -7.91 -19.09 15.14
CA PHE A 72 -8.41 -17.94 15.90
C PHE A 72 -9.53 -18.35 16.86
N GLN A 73 -10.45 -19.21 16.42
CA GLN A 73 -11.52 -19.71 17.27
C GLN A 73 -10.98 -20.52 18.46
N SER A 74 -9.93 -21.34 18.27
CA SER A 74 -9.23 -22.01 19.38
C SER A 74 -8.63 -21.02 20.37
N GLN A 75 -7.90 -20.01 19.90
CA GLN A 75 -7.30 -18.98 20.77
C GLN A 75 -8.36 -18.16 21.52
N PHE A 76 -9.47 -17.84 20.86
CA PHE A 76 -10.60 -17.15 21.48
C PHE A 76 -11.21 -18.00 22.61
N MET A 77 -11.38 -19.31 22.41
CA MET A 77 -11.87 -20.22 23.45
C MET A 77 -10.89 -20.33 24.63
N ASP A 78 -9.59 -20.41 24.36
CA ASP A 78 -8.55 -20.43 25.40
C ASP A 78 -8.54 -19.13 26.22
N ALA A 79 -8.63 -17.98 25.55
CA ALA A 79 -8.70 -16.68 26.20
C ALA A 79 -9.98 -16.51 27.03
N LEU A 80 -11.12 -16.98 26.52
CA LEU A 80 -12.40 -16.94 27.22
C LEU A 80 -12.37 -17.80 28.48
N MET A 81 -11.78 -19.00 28.39
CA MET A 81 -11.58 -19.89 29.54
C MET A 81 -10.60 -19.32 30.55
N ALA A 82 -9.47 -18.75 30.11
CA ALA A 82 -8.51 -18.09 30.98
C ALA A 82 -9.14 -16.87 31.69
N GLY A 83 -9.99 -16.11 31.01
CA GLY A 83 -10.79 -15.04 31.60
C GLY A 83 -11.72 -15.55 32.70
N ALA A 84 -12.45 -16.65 32.43
CA ALA A 84 -13.32 -17.31 33.41
C ALA A 84 -12.55 -17.68 34.70
N GLN A 85 -11.37 -18.29 34.54
CA GLN A 85 -10.53 -18.70 35.66
C GLN A 85 -9.97 -17.51 36.47
N ARG A 86 -9.66 -16.39 35.81
CA ARG A 86 -9.21 -15.16 36.49
C ARG A 86 -10.33 -14.54 37.32
N TYR A 87 -11.57 -14.53 36.81
CA TYR A 87 -12.73 -14.08 37.59
C TYR A 87 -12.99 -14.99 38.79
N ALA A 88 -12.97 -16.32 38.59
CA ALA A 88 -13.13 -17.28 39.69
C ALA A 88 -12.02 -17.12 40.75
N GLY A 89 -10.77 -16.91 40.33
CA GLY A 89 -9.64 -16.65 41.22
C GLY A 89 -9.76 -15.33 42.00
N ALA A 90 -10.25 -14.27 41.35
CA ALA A 90 -10.48 -12.99 42.01
C ALA A 90 -11.57 -13.08 43.10
N GLU A 91 -12.66 -13.81 42.84
CA GLU A 91 -13.72 -14.06 43.83
C GLU A 91 -13.19 -14.86 45.04
N LEU A 92 -12.34 -15.87 44.81
CA LEU A 92 -11.69 -16.62 45.89
C LEU A 92 -10.79 -15.73 46.77
N LEU A 93 -9.97 -14.88 46.15
CA LEU A 93 -9.06 -13.97 46.86
C LEU A 93 -9.83 -12.91 47.65
N ASN A 94 -10.84 -12.30 47.04
CA ASN A 94 -11.71 -11.34 47.72
C ASN A 94 -12.46 -11.99 48.89
N GLY A 95 -12.94 -13.22 48.71
CA GLY A 95 -13.54 -14.03 49.78
C GLY A 95 -12.57 -14.30 50.94
N SER A 96 -11.30 -14.65 50.64
CA SER A 96 -10.29 -14.84 51.69
C SER A 96 -9.93 -13.55 52.42
N LEU A 97 -9.79 -12.43 51.70
CA LEU A 97 -9.45 -11.13 52.29
C LEU A 97 -10.57 -10.65 53.24
N LEU A 98 -11.83 -10.79 52.82
CA LEU A 98 -12.97 -10.44 53.65
C LEU A 98 -13.06 -11.31 54.91
N ARG A 99 -12.70 -12.60 54.80
CA ARG A 99 -12.63 -13.51 55.96
C ARG A 99 -11.50 -13.11 56.92
N ASP A 100 -10.29 -12.84 56.42
CA ASP A 100 -9.15 -12.41 57.25
C ASP A 100 -9.43 -11.09 57.97
N ILE A 101 -10.07 -10.12 57.28
CA ILE A 101 -10.50 -8.86 57.89
C ILE A 101 -11.55 -9.12 58.98
N ALA A 102 -12.54 -9.98 58.72
CA ALA A 102 -13.56 -10.31 59.69
C ALA A 102 -12.97 -11.02 60.93
N GLU A 103 -12.06 -11.98 60.75
CA GLU A 103 -11.39 -12.69 61.86
C GLU A 103 -10.53 -11.74 62.71
N ARG A 104 -9.82 -10.80 62.07
CA ARG A 104 -8.98 -9.83 62.76
C ARG A 104 -9.77 -8.75 63.51
N PHE A 105 -10.99 -8.45 63.08
CA PHE A 105 -11.83 -7.43 63.69
C PHE A 105 -12.81 -7.97 64.74
N LEU A 106 -13.26 -9.22 64.59
CA LEU A 106 -14.30 -9.84 65.43
C LEU A 106 -13.75 -10.89 66.41
N GLY A 107 -12.47 -11.24 66.34
CA GLY A 107 -11.78 -12.06 67.36
C GLY A 107 -12.27 -13.50 67.47
N SER A 108 -12.99 -14.01 66.49
CA SER A 108 -13.40 -15.42 66.41
C SER A 108 -13.58 -15.86 64.95
N PRO A 109 -13.21 -17.12 64.59
CA PRO A 109 -13.37 -17.62 63.23
C PRO A 109 -14.85 -17.68 62.85
N LEU A 110 -15.19 -17.12 61.70
CA LEU A 110 -16.56 -17.18 61.17
C LEU A 110 -16.93 -18.64 60.84
N PRO A 111 -18.17 -19.08 61.11
CA PRO A 111 -18.62 -20.41 60.71
C PRO A 111 -18.46 -20.57 59.20
N GLY A 112 -17.69 -21.58 58.77
CA GLY A 112 -17.50 -21.88 57.37
C GLY A 112 -18.82 -22.31 56.73
N ASN A 113 -19.34 -21.51 55.81
CA ASN A 113 -20.33 -21.99 54.85
C ASN A 113 -19.59 -22.60 53.66
N GLY A 114 -19.74 -23.92 53.51
CA GLY A 114 -18.99 -24.74 52.58
C GLY A 114 -19.34 -24.54 51.10
N GLY A 115 -18.36 -24.88 50.28
CA GLY A 115 -18.54 -25.73 49.10
C GLY A 115 -19.12 -25.10 47.83
N SER A 116 -18.24 -24.64 46.95
CA SER A 116 -18.10 -25.23 45.61
C SER A 116 -16.78 -24.78 44.96
N GLY A 117 -15.92 -25.73 44.59
CA GLY A 117 -14.88 -25.52 43.57
C GLY A 117 -13.41 -25.43 43.98
N GLN A 118 -12.91 -26.21 44.96
CA GLN A 118 -11.48 -26.56 45.01
C GLN A 118 -11.24 -27.88 44.27
N ALA A 119 -10.48 -27.81 43.17
CA ALA A 119 -9.63 -28.91 42.73
C ALA A 119 -8.24 -28.33 42.49
N ALA A 120 -7.28 -28.82 43.28
CA ALA A 120 -5.90 -28.37 43.37
C ALA A 120 -5.10 -28.69 42.11
N ALA A 121 -4.16 -27.80 41.78
CA ALA A 121 -3.08 -28.07 40.85
C ALA A 121 -1.99 -28.94 41.53
N SER A 122 -1.55 -30.01 40.87
CA SER A 122 -0.22 -30.61 41.10
C SER A 122 0.26 -31.42 39.89
N ALA A 123 1.27 -30.85 39.22
CA ALA A 123 2.52 -31.44 38.73
C ALA A 123 2.58 -32.55 37.62
N GLU A 124 3.49 -32.25 36.68
CA GLU A 124 4.44 -33.10 35.94
C GLU A 124 4.05 -33.85 34.66
N ALA A 125 4.96 -33.71 33.68
CA ALA A 125 4.98 -34.35 32.37
C ALA A 125 5.40 -35.82 32.47
N THR A 126 4.87 -36.70 31.60
CA THR A 126 5.57 -37.78 30.85
C THR A 126 4.55 -38.59 30.01
N GLY A 127 4.89 -38.89 28.75
CA GLY A 127 4.63 -40.23 28.16
C GLY A 127 3.33 -40.50 27.41
N ALA A 128 3.48 -40.97 26.16
CA ALA A 128 2.45 -41.42 25.23
C ALA A 128 1.66 -42.67 25.69
N THR A 129 0.39 -42.80 25.29
CA THR A 129 -0.16 -43.85 24.38
C THR A 129 -1.70 -43.93 24.44
N THR A 130 -2.28 -44.06 23.24
CA THR A 130 -3.53 -44.68 22.79
C THR A 130 -4.58 -45.11 23.84
N ALA A 131 -5.79 -44.55 23.75
CA ALA A 131 -7.05 -45.32 23.91
C ALA A 131 -8.26 -44.58 23.32
N GLN A 132 -8.83 -45.25 22.32
CA GLN A 132 -10.15 -45.07 21.71
C GLN A 132 -11.26 -45.21 22.76
N THR A 133 -12.24 -44.29 22.81
CA THR A 133 -13.60 -44.67 23.23
C THR A 133 -14.67 -43.77 22.60
N THR A 134 -15.50 -44.43 21.81
CA THR A 134 -16.80 -44.07 21.27
C THR A 134 -17.77 -43.59 22.36
N ALA A 135 -18.52 -42.52 22.12
CA ALA A 135 -19.80 -42.29 22.80
C ALA A 135 -20.78 -41.56 21.87
N THR A 136 -21.68 -42.37 21.32
CA THR A 136 -22.92 -42.04 20.62
C THR A 136 -23.93 -41.41 21.60
N ALA A 137 -24.58 -40.30 21.23
CA ALA A 137 -25.93 -39.95 21.69
C ALA A 137 -26.54 -38.86 20.80
N THR A 138 -27.32 -39.22 19.78
CA THR A 138 -28.80 -39.20 19.73
C THR A 138 -29.41 -37.80 19.61
N ALA A 139 -29.94 -37.53 18.42
CA ALA A 139 -30.77 -36.37 18.10
C ALA A 139 -32.16 -36.47 18.75
N THR A 140 -32.68 -35.34 19.23
CA THR A 140 -34.12 -35.12 19.42
C THR A 140 -34.51 -33.73 18.95
N SER A 141 -35.43 -33.74 17.99
CA SER A 141 -36.17 -32.65 17.38
C SER A 141 -37.18 -32.00 18.33
N ALA A 142 -37.34 -30.68 18.26
CA ALA A 142 -38.54 -29.98 18.72
C ALA A 142 -38.94 -28.90 17.70
N THR A 143 -40.23 -28.93 17.34
CA THR A 143 -40.89 -28.21 16.25
C THR A 143 -41.66 -26.96 16.73
N ALA A 144 -41.59 -25.90 15.91
CA ALA A 144 -42.64 -24.91 15.52
C ALA A 144 -43.11 -23.83 16.56
N PRO A 145 -43.75 -22.70 16.14
CA PRO A 145 -44.21 -22.32 14.79
C PRO A 145 -43.93 -20.87 14.31
N THR A 146 -44.12 -20.71 13.01
CA THR A 146 -44.38 -19.48 12.22
C THR A 146 -45.66 -18.74 12.61
N THR A 147 -45.64 -17.39 12.62
CA THR A 147 -46.78 -16.55 12.22
C THR A 147 -46.29 -15.27 11.51
N LEU A 148 -46.95 -14.95 10.38
CA LEU A 148 -46.80 -13.76 9.56
C LEU A 148 -48.16 -13.07 9.53
N ALA A 149 -48.15 -11.73 9.49
CA ALA A 149 -49.08 -10.83 8.76
C ALA A 149 -49.79 -9.73 9.57
N THR A 150 -49.45 -8.49 9.15
CA THR A 150 -50.33 -7.36 8.78
C THR A 150 -51.18 -6.63 9.83
N THR A 151 -50.87 -5.34 10.02
CA THR A 151 -51.87 -4.26 10.08
C THR A 151 -51.37 -3.00 9.38
N SER A 152 -52.22 -2.49 8.49
CA SER A 152 -52.16 -1.20 7.80
C SER A 152 -53.03 -0.16 8.53
N ALA A 153 -52.63 1.11 8.57
CA ALA A 153 -53.42 2.27 8.07
C ALA A 153 -52.98 3.64 8.62
N ALA A 154 -53.00 4.60 7.69
CA ALA A 154 -53.38 6.01 7.80
C ALA A 154 -52.39 7.09 8.30
N THR A 155 -52.04 7.93 7.32
CA THR A 155 -51.51 9.31 7.35
C THR A 155 -52.40 10.28 8.15
N PRO A 156 -51.79 11.38 8.63
CA PRO A 156 -52.35 12.73 8.41
C PRO A 156 -51.45 13.52 7.46
N ALA A 157 -52.07 14.25 6.53
CA ALA A 157 -51.40 15.13 5.59
C ALA A 157 -51.21 16.55 6.15
N ALA A 158 -50.27 17.25 5.51
CA ALA A 158 -50.08 18.70 5.42
C ALA A 158 -49.34 19.42 6.56
N GLY A 159 -48.01 19.38 6.48
CA GLY A 159 -47.17 20.56 6.66
C GLY A 159 -46.33 20.75 5.40
N SER A 160 -46.65 21.74 4.58
CA SER A 160 -45.83 22.16 3.44
C SER A 160 -44.50 22.73 3.96
N ALA A 161 -43.37 22.21 3.50
CA ALA A 161 -42.09 22.91 3.55
C ALA A 161 -41.23 22.51 2.35
N SER A 162 -40.69 23.55 1.71
CA SER A 162 -39.98 23.57 0.44
C SER A 162 -38.65 22.78 0.43
N GLY A 163 -38.30 22.29 -0.75
CA GLY A 163 -36.99 21.80 -1.22
C GLY A 163 -35.91 21.55 -0.17
N THR A 164 -35.65 20.27 0.10
CA THR A 164 -34.51 19.81 0.90
C THR A 164 -33.22 20.38 0.32
N GLY A 165 -32.53 21.20 1.09
CA GLY A 165 -31.38 21.99 0.64
C GLY A 165 -30.16 21.14 0.30
N LEU A 166 -30.22 20.33 -0.75
CA LEU A 166 -29.13 19.52 -1.27
C LEU A 166 -29.16 19.59 -2.80
N THR A 167 -28.00 19.75 -3.41
CA THR A 167 -27.85 19.67 -4.88
C THR A 167 -26.70 18.76 -5.25
N ALA A 168 -26.83 18.02 -6.35
CA ALA A 168 -25.75 17.27 -6.97
C ALA A 168 -25.54 17.78 -8.40
N THR A 169 -24.32 18.17 -8.73
CA THR A 169 -23.95 18.52 -10.12
C THR A 169 -23.06 17.43 -10.68
N TYR A 170 -23.46 16.87 -11.81
CA TYR A 170 -22.66 15.88 -12.54
C TYR A 170 -21.91 16.55 -13.69
N ALA A 171 -20.62 16.24 -13.84
CA ALA A 171 -19.82 16.73 -14.94
C ALA A 171 -18.87 15.64 -15.46
N THR A 172 -18.95 15.34 -16.75
CA THR A 172 -17.97 14.54 -17.46
C THR A 172 -16.78 15.43 -17.80
N THR A 173 -15.62 15.10 -17.23
CA THR A 173 -14.39 15.88 -17.42
C THR A 173 -13.51 15.35 -18.55
N SER A 174 -13.64 14.07 -18.88
CA SER A 174 -12.97 13.43 -20.02
C SER A 174 -13.77 12.22 -20.47
N GLN A 175 -13.76 11.92 -21.76
CA GLN A 175 -14.41 10.75 -22.33
C GLN A 175 -13.61 10.26 -23.54
N TRP A 176 -13.45 8.94 -23.66
CA TRP A 176 -12.79 8.25 -24.78
C TRP A 176 -13.56 6.99 -25.14
N ASN A 177 -13.13 6.23 -26.16
CA ASN A 177 -13.93 5.13 -26.73
C ASN A 177 -14.36 4.05 -25.73
N SER A 178 -13.55 3.78 -24.70
CA SER A 178 -13.77 2.70 -23.72
C SER A 178 -14.00 3.17 -22.29
N GLY A 179 -14.12 4.48 -22.04
CA GLY A 179 -14.35 5.00 -20.70
C GLY A 179 -14.50 6.50 -20.61
N PHE A 180 -14.70 6.98 -19.39
CA PHE A 180 -14.88 8.38 -19.07
C PHE A 180 -14.41 8.69 -17.64
N VAL A 181 -14.13 9.96 -17.36
CA VAL A 181 -13.95 10.46 -15.99
C VAL A 181 -15.03 11.48 -15.71
N ALA A 182 -15.76 11.29 -14.62
CA ALA A 182 -16.81 12.20 -14.20
C ALA A 182 -16.78 12.50 -12.71
N ASN A 183 -17.37 13.63 -12.34
CA ASN A 183 -17.46 14.09 -10.97
C ASN A 183 -18.90 14.41 -10.58
N TYR A 184 -19.23 14.13 -9.31
CA TYR A 184 -20.38 14.66 -8.61
C TYR A 184 -19.93 15.70 -7.58
N LYS A 185 -20.41 16.93 -7.71
CA LYS A 185 -20.32 17.95 -6.66
C LYS A 185 -21.62 17.95 -5.85
N ILE A 186 -21.56 17.54 -4.59
CA ILE A 186 -22.66 17.54 -3.63
C ILE A 186 -22.59 18.82 -2.82
N THR A 187 -23.62 19.66 -2.85
CA THR A 187 -23.68 20.93 -2.11
C THR A 187 -24.82 20.89 -1.10
N ASN A 188 -24.54 21.26 0.15
CA ASN A 188 -25.56 21.45 1.17
C ASN A 188 -26.09 22.88 1.14
N THR A 189 -27.25 23.09 0.53
CA THR A 189 -27.94 24.38 0.48
C THR A 189 -28.95 24.57 1.63
N GLY A 190 -29.02 23.61 2.56
CA GLY A 190 -29.87 23.66 3.74
C GLY A 190 -29.25 24.47 4.88
N THR A 191 -29.92 24.46 6.03
CA THR A 191 -29.50 25.22 7.22
C THR A 191 -28.87 24.35 8.32
N ALA A 192 -28.77 23.03 8.12
CA ALA A 192 -28.18 22.08 9.07
C ALA A 192 -27.06 21.25 8.39
N PRO A 193 -26.00 20.86 9.11
CA PRO A 193 -24.95 19.98 8.57
C PRO A 193 -25.50 18.63 8.10
N LEU A 194 -25.02 18.15 6.96
CA LEU A 194 -25.29 16.79 6.47
C LEU A 194 -24.13 15.88 6.86
N THR A 195 -24.36 14.96 7.79
CA THR A 195 -23.37 13.95 8.21
C THR A 195 -23.70 12.59 7.61
N ASN A 196 -22.67 11.81 7.26
CA ASN A 196 -22.77 10.47 6.67
C ASN A 196 -23.65 10.47 5.41
N TRP A 197 -23.37 11.39 4.47
CA TRP A 197 -24.09 11.49 3.21
C TRP A 197 -24.01 10.20 2.39
N GLN A 198 -25.00 9.98 1.53
CA GLN A 198 -25.00 8.82 0.63
C GLN A 198 -25.41 9.28 -0.77
N LEU A 199 -24.50 9.22 -1.74
CA LEU A 199 -24.82 9.50 -3.15
C LEU A 199 -25.22 8.20 -3.82
N GLN A 200 -26.37 8.16 -4.49
CA GLN A 200 -26.79 7.01 -5.28
C GLN A 200 -27.05 7.44 -6.72
N PHE A 201 -26.67 6.59 -7.68
CA PHE A 201 -26.97 6.78 -9.10
C PHE A 201 -26.96 5.44 -9.83
N ASN A 202 -27.57 5.40 -11.02
CA ASN A 202 -27.55 4.23 -11.89
C ASN A 202 -26.71 4.49 -13.14
N LEU A 203 -25.85 3.54 -13.51
CA LEU A 203 -25.20 3.52 -14.82
C LEU A 203 -25.97 2.60 -15.79
N PRO A 204 -26.06 2.95 -17.07
CA PRO A 204 -26.70 2.10 -18.08
C PRO A 204 -25.91 0.80 -18.31
N ALA A 205 -26.55 -0.17 -18.97
CA ALA A 205 -25.85 -1.37 -19.42
C ALA A 205 -24.71 -1.00 -20.38
N GLY A 206 -23.54 -1.58 -20.17
CA GLY A 206 -22.33 -1.26 -20.92
C GLY A 206 -21.45 -0.19 -20.26
N GLU A 207 -21.89 0.43 -19.17
CA GLU A 207 -21.07 1.31 -18.33
C GLU A 207 -20.89 0.74 -16.92
N SER A 208 -19.72 0.97 -16.31
CA SER A 208 -19.44 0.58 -14.93
C SER A 208 -18.44 1.52 -14.27
N VAL A 209 -18.49 1.64 -12.94
CA VAL A 209 -17.43 2.34 -12.18
C VAL A 209 -16.21 1.42 -12.08
N ALA A 210 -15.10 1.83 -12.69
CA ALA A 210 -13.83 1.11 -12.62
C ALA A 210 -12.98 1.55 -11.42
N ASN A 211 -13.01 2.85 -11.09
CA ASN A 211 -12.32 3.40 -9.92
C ASN A 211 -13.08 4.63 -9.41
N LEU A 212 -13.04 4.88 -8.10
CA LEU A 212 -13.71 6.02 -7.45
C LEU A 212 -12.79 6.63 -6.38
N TRP A 213 -12.79 7.96 -6.28
CA TRP A 213 -12.05 8.70 -5.25
C TRP A 213 -12.98 9.63 -4.47
N ASN A 214 -12.51 10.02 -3.28
CA ASN A 214 -13.23 10.84 -2.30
C ASN A 214 -14.55 10.21 -1.80
N GLY A 215 -14.69 8.89 -1.90
CA GLY A 215 -15.79 8.11 -1.32
C GLY A 215 -15.48 6.61 -1.33
N HIS A 216 -16.37 5.80 -0.76
CA HIS A 216 -16.39 4.34 -0.88
C HIS A 216 -17.57 3.94 -1.74
N VAL A 217 -17.38 3.04 -2.70
CA VAL A 217 -18.44 2.62 -3.63
C VAL A 217 -18.87 1.18 -3.38
N THR A 218 -20.17 0.95 -3.35
CA THR A 218 -20.77 -0.38 -3.45
C THR A 218 -21.74 -0.42 -4.63
N GLN A 219 -21.89 -1.60 -5.23
CA GLN A 219 -22.75 -1.81 -6.40
C GLN A 219 -23.76 -2.91 -6.12
N SER A 220 -25.00 -2.68 -6.52
CA SER A 220 -26.05 -3.71 -6.60
C SER A 220 -26.79 -3.56 -7.93
N GLY A 221 -26.59 -4.53 -8.83
CA GLY A 221 -27.08 -4.43 -10.20
C GLY A 221 -26.50 -3.20 -10.91
N THR A 222 -27.37 -2.32 -11.41
CA THR A 222 -26.97 -1.06 -12.08
C THR A 222 -26.84 0.13 -11.13
N GLN A 223 -27.21 -0.02 -9.84
CA GLN A 223 -27.17 1.04 -8.86
C GLN A 223 -25.82 1.07 -8.13
N TYR A 224 -25.21 2.25 -8.11
CA TYR A 224 -24.02 2.57 -7.34
C TYR A 224 -24.41 3.38 -6.13
N THR A 225 -23.86 3.02 -4.98
CA THR A 225 -24.01 3.75 -3.72
C THR A 225 -22.62 4.19 -3.25
N VAL A 226 -22.44 5.49 -3.06
CA VAL A 226 -21.20 6.10 -2.58
C VAL A 226 -21.39 6.68 -1.19
N THR A 227 -20.54 6.27 -0.25
CA THR A 227 -20.47 6.82 1.11
C THR A 227 -19.18 7.63 1.32
N PRO A 228 -19.13 8.53 2.32
CA PRO A 228 -17.97 9.37 2.57
C PRO A 228 -16.73 8.61 3.00
N GLN A 229 -15.59 9.26 2.77
CA GLN A 229 -14.36 9.04 3.52
C GLN A 229 -14.46 9.73 4.88
N SER A 230 -13.66 9.30 5.86
CA SER A 230 -13.69 9.86 7.22
C SER A 230 -13.51 11.38 7.26
N TYR A 231 -12.67 11.94 6.37
CA TYR A 231 -12.38 13.37 6.31
C TYR A 231 -13.47 14.22 5.65
N ASN A 232 -14.39 13.63 4.87
CA ASN A 232 -15.45 14.35 4.18
C ASN A 232 -16.86 13.90 4.61
N ALA A 233 -16.97 13.26 5.78
CA ALA A 233 -18.22 12.71 6.29
C ALA A 233 -19.28 13.77 6.65
N THR A 234 -18.91 15.03 6.85
CA THR A 234 -19.83 16.12 7.18
C THR A 234 -19.74 17.25 6.15
N ILE A 235 -20.88 17.70 5.65
CA ILE A 235 -21.01 18.87 4.77
C ILE A 235 -21.79 19.96 5.53
N ALA A 236 -21.13 21.04 5.92
CA ALA A 236 -21.79 22.15 6.60
C ALA A 236 -22.76 22.91 5.65
N PRO A 237 -23.73 23.67 6.18
CA PRO A 237 -24.55 24.59 5.39
C PRO A 237 -23.70 25.51 4.50
N GLY A 238 -23.95 25.50 3.20
CA GLY A 238 -23.22 26.27 2.18
C GLY A 238 -22.00 25.56 1.57
N ASP A 239 -21.51 24.48 2.17
CA ASP A 239 -20.32 23.77 1.71
C ASP A 239 -20.63 22.72 0.64
N SER A 240 -19.57 22.21 0.01
CA SER A 240 -19.66 21.14 -0.97
C SER A 240 -18.56 20.10 -0.81
N VAL A 241 -18.86 18.86 -1.19
CA VAL A 241 -17.86 17.80 -1.41
C VAL A 241 -17.90 17.35 -2.86
N THR A 242 -16.76 16.92 -3.39
CA THR A 242 -16.66 16.39 -4.75
C THR A 242 -16.18 14.95 -4.73
N VAL A 243 -16.99 14.07 -5.31
CA VAL A 243 -16.66 12.66 -5.57
C VAL A 243 -16.36 12.54 -7.05
N GLY A 244 -15.29 11.84 -7.41
CA GLY A 244 -14.99 11.56 -8.80
C GLY A 244 -14.80 10.08 -9.06
N PHE A 245 -15.03 9.68 -10.30
CA PHE A 245 -14.88 8.28 -10.71
C PHE A 245 -14.47 8.16 -12.17
N GLN A 246 -13.76 7.07 -12.45
CA GLN A 246 -13.52 6.59 -13.79
C GLN A 246 -14.57 5.54 -14.13
N GLY A 247 -15.33 5.79 -15.18
CA GLY A 247 -16.24 4.83 -15.79
C GLY A 247 -15.55 4.05 -16.91
N ALA A 248 -15.77 2.74 -16.96
CA ALA A 248 -15.61 1.97 -18.19
C ALA A 248 -16.90 2.11 -19.00
N GLN A 249 -16.79 2.17 -20.33
CA GLN A 249 -17.93 2.23 -21.23
C GLN A 249 -17.73 1.30 -22.43
N SER A 250 -18.82 0.71 -22.91
CA SER A 250 -18.87 -0.06 -24.16
C SER A 250 -20.05 0.46 -24.97
N GLY A 251 -19.75 1.12 -26.09
CA GLY A 251 -20.75 1.80 -26.91
C GLY A 251 -20.89 3.29 -26.59
N THR A 252 -22.09 3.83 -26.79
CA THR A 252 -22.34 5.27 -26.65
C THR A 252 -22.55 5.64 -25.19
N TYR A 253 -21.73 6.56 -24.69
CA TYR A 253 -21.86 7.11 -23.35
C TYR A 253 -23.24 7.71 -23.09
N SER A 254 -23.81 7.43 -21.92
CA SER A 254 -25.02 8.08 -21.41
C SER A 254 -24.82 8.50 -19.95
N PRO A 255 -25.22 9.72 -19.55
CA PRO A 255 -25.02 10.18 -18.18
C PRO A 255 -25.81 9.33 -17.17
N PRO A 256 -25.35 9.28 -15.90
CA PRO A 256 -26.03 8.49 -14.89
C PRO A 256 -27.47 8.97 -14.62
N THR A 257 -28.32 8.03 -14.23
CA THR A 257 -29.74 8.28 -13.92
C THR A 257 -30.05 8.03 -12.45
N ASN A 258 -31.28 8.35 -12.00
CA ASN A 258 -31.76 8.09 -10.64
C ASN A 258 -30.86 8.64 -9.53
N VAL A 259 -30.33 9.86 -9.72
CA VAL A 259 -29.42 10.47 -8.76
C VAL A 259 -30.18 10.88 -7.49
N SER A 260 -29.72 10.40 -6.33
CA SER A 260 -30.25 10.78 -5.02
C SER A 260 -29.12 11.04 -4.02
N ILE A 261 -29.39 11.90 -3.03
CA ILE A 261 -28.51 12.13 -1.88
C ILE A 261 -29.28 11.77 -0.61
N SER A 262 -28.78 10.81 0.16
CA SER A 262 -29.37 10.30 1.41
C SER A 262 -30.86 9.96 1.24
N GLY A 263 -31.20 9.28 0.13
CA GLY A 263 -32.56 8.87 -0.22
C GLY A 263 -33.44 9.98 -0.81
N GLN A 264 -32.94 11.22 -0.93
CA GLN A 264 -33.68 12.33 -1.55
C GLN A 264 -33.29 12.47 -3.03
N PRO A 265 -34.25 12.38 -3.98
CA PRO A 265 -33.94 12.59 -5.39
C PRO A 265 -33.47 14.03 -5.61
N VAL A 266 -32.40 14.20 -6.38
CA VAL A 266 -31.85 15.52 -6.72
C VAL A 266 -31.88 15.73 -8.22
N ILE A 267 -32.34 16.90 -8.64
CA ILE A 267 -32.43 17.25 -10.07
C ILE A 267 -31.03 17.68 -10.52
N GLY A 268 -30.28 16.74 -11.13
CA GLY A 268 -29.01 17.01 -11.78
C GLY A 268 -29.24 17.69 -13.13
N GLY A 269 -28.86 18.96 -13.24
CA GLY A 269 -28.93 19.73 -14.48
C GLY A 269 -28.00 19.15 -15.56
N THR A 270 -28.53 19.03 -16.78
CA THR A 270 -27.77 18.78 -18.01
C THR A 270 -27.02 20.04 -18.44
N PRO A 271 -25.69 20.04 -18.62
CA PRO A 271 -24.97 21.08 -19.36
C PRO A 271 -24.92 20.78 -20.88
N PRO A 272 -24.71 21.79 -21.74
CA PRO A 272 -25.01 21.73 -23.17
C PRO A 272 -24.01 20.88 -23.97
N VAL A 273 -24.54 20.11 -24.94
CA VAL A 273 -23.75 19.53 -26.04
C VAL A 273 -23.31 20.67 -26.95
N THR A 274 -22.00 20.93 -27.02
CA THR A 274 -21.43 21.71 -28.13
C THR A 274 -20.82 20.72 -29.12
N THR A 275 -21.43 20.65 -30.30
CA THR A 275 -20.96 19.85 -31.44
C THR A 275 -19.70 20.50 -32.04
N PRO A 276 -18.65 19.73 -32.42
CA PRO A 276 -17.52 20.25 -33.17
C PRO A 276 -17.93 20.70 -34.59
N PRO A 277 -17.27 21.71 -35.18
CA PRO A 277 -17.63 22.22 -36.50
C PRO A 277 -17.20 21.25 -37.61
N VAL A 278 -18.12 21.03 -38.55
CA VAL A 278 -17.86 20.35 -39.83
C VAL A 278 -16.88 21.20 -40.65
N THR A 279 -15.74 20.64 -41.01
CA THR A 279 -14.87 21.20 -42.06
C THR A 279 -14.67 20.18 -43.17
N THR A 280 -14.98 20.62 -44.39
CA THR A 280 -14.90 19.89 -45.65
C THR A 280 -13.44 19.62 -46.07
N PRO A 281 -13.15 18.52 -46.78
CA PRO A 281 -11.79 18.18 -47.20
C PRO A 281 -11.30 19.06 -48.36
N PRO A 282 -10.03 19.50 -48.40
CA PRO A 282 -9.48 20.14 -49.57
C PRO A 282 -8.94 19.12 -50.59
N VAL A 283 -9.20 19.43 -51.86
CA VAL A 283 -8.78 18.71 -53.07
C VAL A 283 -7.32 19.05 -53.44
N THR A 284 -6.69 18.10 -54.13
CA THR A 284 -5.29 17.96 -54.55
C THR A 284 -4.76 18.96 -55.60
N THR A 285 -3.44 19.19 -55.62
CA THR A 285 -2.57 19.35 -56.83
C THR A 285 -1.06 19.19 -56.50
N PRO A 286 -0.25 18.45 -57.30
CA PRO A 286 1.24 18.50 -57.33
C PRO A 286 1.77 19.26 -58.58
N PRO A 287 3.09 19.35 -58.93
CA PRO A 287 4.35 19.65 -58.21
C PRO A 287 5.22 20.75 -58.94
N VAL A 288 6.33 21.29 -58.38
CA VAL A 288 7.55 21.78 -59.13
C VAL A 288 8.81 21.83 -58.24
N THR A 289 9.96 21.43 -58.80
CA THR A 289 11.34 21.34 -58.27
C THR A 289 12.27 22.51 -58.64
N THR A 290 13.24 22.90 -57.78
CA THR A 290 14.60 23.42 -58.14
C THR A 290 15.61 23.29 -56.97
N PRO A 291 16.90 22.91 -57.19
CA PRO A 291 18.03 23.00 -56.22
C PRO A 291 18.99 24.20 -56.53
N PRO A 292 20.17 24.41 -55.90
CA PRO A 292 20.65 24.39 -54.48
C PRO A 292 21.51 25.64 -54.09
N VAL A 293 21.74 25.99 -52.81
CA VAL A 293 23.03 26.59 -52.29
C VAL A 293 23.16 26.48 -50.75
N THR A 294 24.35 26.12 -50.26
CA THR A 294 24.78 26.04 -48.84
C THR A 294 25.65 27.25 -48.43
N PRO A 295 25.51 27.80 -47.22
CA PRO A 295 26.61 28.47 -46.50
C PRO A 295 27.00 27.75 -45.18
N PRO A 296 28.28 27.77 -44.75
CA PRO A 296 28.75 27.15 -43.50
C PRO A 296 28.83 28.18 -42.33
N PRO A 297 29.18 27.77 -41.09
CA PRO A 297 28.36 27.86 -39.88
C PRO A 297 28.50 29.15 -39.06
N VAL A 298 27.49 29.48 -38.24
CA VAL A 298 27.65 30.38 -37.09
C VAL A 298 27.29 29.63 -35.82
N THR A 299 28.32 29.38 -35.01
CA THR A 299 28.23 28.96 -33.61
C THR A 299 27.86 30.17 -32.75
N THR A 300 26.67 30.14 -32.17
CA THR A 300 26.34 30.89 -30.95
C THR A 300 25.91 29.88 -29.89
N PRO A 301 26.44 29.94 -28.65
CA PRO A 301 25.87 29.18 -27.55
C PRO A 301 24.39 29.55 -27.42
N PRO A 302 23.46 28.61 -27.23
CA PRO A 302 22.11 28.99 -26.85
C PRO A 302 22.20 29.68 -25.49
N VAL A 303 21.89 30.97 -25.48
CA VAL A 303 21.62 31.75 -24.27
C VAL A 303 20.45 31.10 -23.54
N SER A 304 20.66 30.71 -22.28
CA SER A 304 19.63 30.16 -21.39
C SER A 304 18.71 31.26 -20.88
N THR A 305 17.80 31.74 -21.72
CA THR A 305 16.77 32.72 -21.32
C THR A 305 15.42 32.05 -21.17
N GLY A 306 15.28 31.19 -20.16
CA GLY A 306 14.01 30.50 -19.93
C GLY A 306 13.67 30.11 -18.49
N GLY A 307 14.62 30.13 -17.55
CA GLY A 307 14.35 29.85 -16.13
C GLY A 307 13.49 28.61 -15.88
N LEU A 308 13.56 27.60 -16.75
CA LEU A 308 12.71 26.40 -16.72
C LEU A 308 13.53 25.16 -17.07
N SER A 309 13.29 24.08 -16.35
CA SER A 309 13.80 22.74 -16.62
C SER A 309 12.63 21.76 -16.69
N ALA A 310 12.75 20.71 -17.52
CA ALA A 310 11.80 19.61 -17.58
C ALA A 310 12.53 18.26 -17.56
N VAL A 311 12.10 17.37 -16.67
CA VAL A 311 12.67 16.01 -16.54
C VAL A 311 11.59 14.99 -16.83
N TYR A 312 11.85 14.08 -17.75
CA TYR A 312 10.97 12.96 -18.07
C TYR A 312 11.37 11.69 -17.30
N THR A 313 10.38 10.99 -16.76
CA THR A 313 10.54 9.68 -16.13
C THR A 313 9.46 8.73 -16.65
N ALA A 314 9.84 7.56 -17.16
CA ALA A 314 8.89 6.45 -17.34
C ALA A 314 8.65 5.80 -15.97
N THR A 315 7.42 5.87 -15.46
CA THR A 315 7.05 5.44 -14.10
C THR A 315 6.58 3.99 -14.02
N SER A 316 6.06 3.42 -15.12
CA SER A 316 5.70 2.00 -15.25
C SER A 316 5.59 1.63 -16.71
N GLN A 317 5.88 0.37 -17.09
CA GLN A 317 5.75 -0.14 -18.46
C GLN A 317 5.18 -1.56 -18.44
N TRP A 318 4.32 -1.87 -19.40
CA TRP A 318 3.76 -3.20 -19.63
C TRP A 318 3.59 -3.43 -21.15
N ASN A 319 3.23 -4.65 -21.54
CA ASN A 319 3.26 -5.07 -22.96
C ASN A 319 2.42 -4.19 -23.91
N SER A 320 1.42 -3.48 -23.41
CA SER A 320 0.50 -2.67 -24.21
C SER A 320 0.47 -1.19 -23.83
N GLY A 321 1.32 -0.74 -22.90
CA GLY A 321 1.38 0.67 -22.52
C GLY A 321 2.40 0.99 -21.43
N PHE A 322 2.45 2.27 -21.07
CA PHE A 322 3.32 2.78 -20.02
C PHE A 322 2.71 3.99 -19.33
N THR A 323 3.26 4.36 -18.18
CA THR A 323 3.05 5.67 -17.57
C THR A 323 4.34 6.47 -17.62
N GLY A 324 4.22 7.76 -17.95
CA GLY A 324 5.31 8.74 -17.97
C GLY A 324 4.99 9.94 -17.08
N ASN A 325 6.01 10.63 -16.60
CA ASN A 325 5.87 11.87 -15.83
C ASN A 325 6.90 12.90 -16.28
N TYR A 326 6.45 14.14 -16.43
CA TYR A 326 7.29 15.32 -16.60
C TYR A 326 7.27 16.16 -15.34
N ALA A 327 8.42 16.40 -14.74
CA ALA A 327 8.60 17.40 -13.69
C ALA A 327 9.08 18.71 -14.33
N LEU A 328 8.24 19.75 -14.33
CA LEU A 328 8.60 21.09 -14.80
C LEU A 328 9.03 21.94 -13.60
N THR A 329 10.23 22.49 -13.61
CA THR A 329 10.79 23.28 -12.49
C THR A 329 11.13 24.69 -12.97
N ASN A 330 10.64 25.71 -12.26
CA ASN A 330 11.03 27.10 -12.49
C ASN A 330 12.38 27.37 -11.83
N THR A 331 13.46 27.39 -12.63
CA THR A 331 14.83 27.72 -12.22
C THR A 331 15.14 29.22 -12.26
N GLY A 332 14.17 30.06 -12.66
CA GLY A 332 14.28 31.51 -12.66
C GLY A 332 13.97 32.16 -11.30
N THR A 333 14.05 33.48 -11.25
CA THR A 333 13.81 34.29 -10.02
C THR A 333 12.42 34.93 -9.96
N THR A 334 11.58 34.75 -10.98
CA THR A 334 10.21 35.28 -11.04
C THR A 334 9.19 34.16 -11.23
N PRO A 335 7.98 34.25 -10.65
CA PRO A 335 6.92 33.28 -10.90
C PRO A 335 6.62 33.12 -12.39
N LEU A 336 6.47 31.89 -12.84
CA LEU A 336 6.16 31.56 -14.22
C LEU A 336 4.71 31.13 -14.35
N SER A 337 3.92 31.87 -15.13
CA SER A 337 2.52 31.56 -15.39
C SER A 337 2.32 31.03 -16.81
N ASN A 338 1.34 30.13 -16.98
CA ASN A 338 0.92 29.54 -18.25
C ASN A 338 2.04 28.75 -18.96
N TRP A 339 2.64 27.80 -18.25
CA TRP A 339 3.62 26.89 -18.85
C TRP A 339 3.01 26.07 -19.99
N ASN A 340 3.83 25.75 -21.00
CA ASN A 340 3.45 24.97 -22.16
C ASN A 340 4.53 23.92 -22.43
N LEU A 341 4.23 22.65 -22.17
CA LEU A 341 5.12 21.52 -22.38
C LEU A 341 4.83 20.89 -23.74
N GLN A 342 5.84 20.66 -24.56
CA GLN A 342 5.70 19.99 -25.84
C GLN A 342 6.71 18.85 -25.95
N PHE A 343 6.30 17.73 -26.54
CA PHE A 343 7.16 16.58 -26.80
C PHE A 343 6.53 15.68 -27.88
N ASP A 344 7.34 14.81 -28.47
CA ASP A 344 6.90 13.83 -29.45
C ASP A 344 7.00 12.42 -28.86
N LEU A 345 5.94 11.62 -29.01
CA LEU A 345 6.01 10.17 -28.79
C LEU A 345 6.30 9.43 -30.11
N PRO A 346 6.99 8.27 -30.08
CA PRO A 346 7.05 7.36 -31.22
C PRO A 346 5.68 7.07 -31.83
N ALA A 347 5.62 6.84 -33.15
CA ALA A 347 4.35 6.61 -33.87
C ALA A 347 3.58 5.37 -33.41
N ASN A 348 4.23 4.44 -32.71
CA ASN A 348 3.63 3.25 -32.11
C ASN A 348 3.13 3.48 -30.68
N GLU A 349 3.18 4.71 -30.18
CA GLU A 349 2.75 5.09 -28.85
C GLU A 349 1.71 6.21 -28.92
N SER A 350 0.74 6.20 -28.01
CA SER A 350 -0.24 7.28 -27.92
C SER A 350 -0.70 7.50 -26.49
N ILE A 351 -0.70 8.74 -26.04
CA ILE A 351 -1.25 9.10 -24.72
C ILE A 351 -2.73 8.69 -24.65
N THR A 352 -3.07 7.85 -23.67
CA THR A 352 -4.44 7.39 -23.36
C THR A 352 -5.05 8.18 -22.21
N ASN A 353 -4.22 8.69 -21.29
CA ASN A 353 -4.66 9.51 -20.16
C ASN A 353 -3.57 10.51 -19.77
N LEU A 354 -3.94 11.69 -19.28
CA LEU A 354 -2.98 12.67 -18.75
C LEU A 354 -3.61 13.37 -17.53
N TRP A 355 -2.81 13.58 -16.48
CA TRP A 355 -3.20 14.28 -15.27
C TRP A 355 -2.28 15.47 -15.00
N ASN A 356 -2.76 16.41 -14.17
CA ASN A 356 -2.08 17.68 -13.85
C ASN A 356 -1.74 18.55 -15.08
N GLY A 357 -2.43 18.35 -16.19
CA GLY A 357 -2.33 19.17 -17.39
C GLY A 357 -3.50 18.90 -18.32
N GLN A 358 -3.55 19.62 -19.43
CA GLN A 358 -4.52 19.44 -20.51
C GLN A 358 -3.74 19.19 -21.79
N VAL A 359 -4.06 18.11 -22.51
CA VAL A 359 -3.26 17.66 -23.65
C VAL A 359 -3.98 17.87 -24.97
N THR A 360 -3.23 18.33 -25.96
CA THR A 360 -3.62 18.37 -27.38
C THR A 360 -2.59 17.61 -28.20
N GLN A 361 -3.04 16.91 -29.23
CA GLN A 361 -2.19 16.06 -30.06
C GLN A 361 -2.37 16.42 -31.54
N THR A 362 -1.27 16.52 -32.27
CA THR A 362 -1.24 16.59 -33.73
C THR A 362 -0.21 15.60 -34.26
N GLY A 363 -0.67 14.48 -34.82
CA GLY A 363 0.24 13.39 -35.20
C GLY A 363 0.94 12.80 -33.96
N SER A 364 2.27 12.71 -34.00
CA SER A 364 3.11 12.28 -32.86
C SER A 364 3.40 13.39 -31.84
N HIS A 365 3.01 14.64 -32.14
CA HIS A 365 3.34 15.80 -31.33
C HIS A 365 2.28 16.08 -30.27
N TYR A 366 2.71 16.18 -29.02
CA TYR A 366 1.88 16.47 -27.86
C TYR A 366 2.20 17.85 -27.31
N THR A 367 1.17 18.64 -27.07
CA THR A 367 1.25 19.92 -26.36
C THR A 367 0.38 19.86 -25.12
N VAL A 368 0.99 20.08 -23.96
CA VAL A 368 0.35 20.08 -22.64
C VAL A 368 0.35 21.47 -22.04
N THR A 369 -0.83 21.96 -21.67
CA THR A 369 -1.05 23.21 -20.93
C THR A 369 -1.46 22.94 -19.49
N PRO A 370 -1.45 23.94 -18.58
CA PRO A 370 -1.73 23.72 -17.18
C PRO A 370 -3.18 23.32 -16.90
N ALA A 371 -3.37 22.58 -15.82
CA ALA A 371 -4.67 22.48 -15.17
C ALA A 371 -4.98 23.80 -14.42
N SER A 372 -6.25 24.02 -14.10
CA SER A 372 -6.72 25.29 -13.51
C SER A 372 -6.02 25.68 -12.21
N TYR A 373 -5.48 24.73 -11.46
CA TYR A 373 -4.84 24.94 -10.16
C TYR A 373 -3.31 25.01 -10.18
N ASN A 374 -2.66 24.66 -11.30
CA ASN A 374 -1.20 24.58 -11.37
C ASN A 374 -0.59 25.46 -12.48
N GLY A 375 -1.34 26.48 -12.92
CA GLY A 375 -0.92 27.41 -13.97
C GLY A 375 0.26 28.33 -13.61
N THR A 376 0.62 28.47 -12.33
CA THR A 376 1.76 29.29 -11.90
C THR A 376 2.76 28.47 -11.09
N ILE A 377 4.04 28.56 -11.47
CA ILE A 377 5.18 27.93 -10.79
C ILE A 377 6.02 29.03 -10.16
N ALA A 378 6.06 29.11 -8.82
CA ALA A 378 6.93 30.05 -8.11
C ALA A 378 8.43 29.77 -8.41
N PRO A 379 9.33 30.75 -8.23
CA PRO A 379 10.78 30.51 -8.30
C PRO A 379 11.20 29.32 -7.43
N GLY A 380 11.95 28.37 -8.00
CA GLY A 380 12.35 27.13 -7.35
C GLY A 380 11.24 26.07 -7.19
N GLY A 381 10.00 26.39 -7.55
CA GLY A 381 8.87 25.46 -7.50
C GLY A 381 8.82 24.51 -8.70
N SER A 382 8.05 23.43 -8.55
CA SER A 382 7.83 22.44 -9.62
C SER A 382 6.37 22.05 -9.76
N VAL A 383 6.00 21.62 -10.97
CA VAL A 383 4.72 20.96 -11.25
C VAL A 383 4.98 19.65 -11.98
N ASN A 384 4.22 18.61 -11.63
CA ASN A 384 4.32 17.29 -12.26
C ASN A 384 3.17 17.08 -13.22
N VAL A 385 3.47 16.70 -14.46
CA VAL A 385 2.51 16.30 -15.50
C VAL A 385 2.71 14.83 -15.78
N GLY A 386 1.77 13.99 -15.36
CA GLY A 386 1.86 12.56 -15.62
C GLY A 386 0.89 12.12 -16.70
N PHE A 387 1.24 11.08 -17.43
CA PHE A 387 0.43 10.51 -18.49
C PHE A 387 0.54 8.99 -18.53
N GLN A 388 -0.51 8.35 -19.02
CA GLN A 388 -0.50 6.97 -19.48
C GLN A 388 -0.54 6.99 -21.00
N ALA A 389 0.21 6.10 -21.63
CA ALA A 389 0.19 5.90 -23.07
C ALA A 389 0.03 4.41 -23.40
N SER A 390 -0.68 4.12 -24.48
CA SER A 390 -0.65 2.81 -25.12
C SER A 390 0.62 2.67 -25.94
N GLN A 391 1.10 1.45 -26.10
CA GLN A 391 2.23 1.12 -26.97
C GLN A 391 1.92 -0.13 -27.78
N THR A 392 2.19 -0.10 -29.08
CA THR A 392 2.13 -1.27 -29.97
C THR A 392 3.54 -1.61 -30.44
N GLY A 393 4.28 -2.38 -29.64
CA GLY A 393 5.68 -2.73 -29.91
C GLY A 393 6.61 -2.25 -28.81
N SER A 394 7.89 -2.04 -29.15
CA SER A 394 8.90 -1.61 -28.19
C SER A 394 8.68 -0.16 -27.75
N TYR A 395 8.87 0.07 -26.46
CA TYR A 395 8.86 1.41 -25.86
C TYR A 395 10.01 2.29 -26.42
N GLY A 396 9.72 3.57 -26.65
CA GLY A 396 10.69 4.62 -26.95
C GLY A 396 10.40 5.87 -26.13
N ALA A 397 11.44 6.46 -25.52
CA ALA A 397 11.27 7.67 -24.73
C ALA A 397 10.80 8.87 -25.59
N PRO A 398 10.07 9.83 -24.99
CA PRO A 398 9.68 11.04 -25.70
C PRO A 398 10.88 11.84 -26.22
N THR A 399 10.69 12.49 -27.36
CA THR A 399 11.71 13.32 -28.02
C THR A 399 11.20 14.75 -28.24
N ASN A 400 12.04 15.64 -28.78
CA ASN A 400 11.67 17.04 -29.08
C ASN A 400 11.02 17.79 -27.92
N LEU A 401 11.58 17.61 -26.71
CA LEU A 401 11.11 18.26 -25.49
C LEU A 401 11.33 19.77 -25.55
N LEU A 402 10.22 20.53 -25.55
CA LEU A 402 10.20 21.98 -25.48
C LEU A 402 9.38 22.42 -24.28
N VAL A 403 9.80 23.50 -23.62
CA VAL A 403 8.97 24.22 -22.66
C VAL A 403 8.86 25.67 -23.10
N ASN A 404 7.64 26.18 -23.25
CA ASN A 404 7.33 27.51 -23.79
C ASN A 404 8.02 27.77 -25.14
N GLY A 405 8.10 26.74 -25.99
CA GLY A 405 8.75 26.80 -27.30
C GLY A 405 10.29 26.84 -27.27
N GLN A 406 10.92 26.66 -26.12
CA GLN A 406 12.37 26.58 -25.98
C GLN A 406 12.84 25.15 -25.69
N PRO A 407 13.91 24.66 -26.33
CA PRO A 407 14.50 23.37 -25.97
C PRO A 407 15.11 23.45 -24.57
N VAL A 408 14.88 22.41 -23.76
CA VAL A 408 15.44 22.30 -22.41
C VAL A 408 16.44 21.14 -22.34
N THR A 409 17.59 21.37 -21.73
CA THR A 409 18.65 20.36 -21.59
C THR A 409 18.31 19.41 -20.43
N GLY A 410 17.83 18.21 -20.74
CA GLY A 410 17.53 17.18 -19.73
C GLY A 410 17.39 15.74 -20.25
N GLY A 411 17.56 15.50 -21.56
CA GLY A 411 17.43 14.18 -22.16
C GLY A 411 18.73 13.39 -22.14
N SER A 412 19.10 12.76 -21.01
CA SER A 412 20.02 11.62 -21.04
C SER A 412 19.18 10.33 -21.11
N ILE A 413 19.12 9.77 -22.31
CA ILE A 413 18.65 8.41 -22.56
C ILE A 413 19.74 7.43 -22.11
N THR A 414 19.47 6.61 -21.10
CA THR A 414 20.20 5.34 -20.94
C THR A 414 19.33 4.24 -21.57
N PRO A 415 19.71 3.66 -22.72
CA PRO A 415 18.93 2.61 -23.36
C PRO A 415 19.02 1.31 -22.56
N THR A 416 17.89 0.79 -22.10
CA THR A 416 17.75 -0.62 -21.73
C THR A 416 17.70 -1.45 -23.03
N PRO A 417 18.46 -2.55 -23.18
CA PRO A 417 18.53 -3.31 -24.44
C PRO A 417 17.18 -4.01 -24.77
N PRO A 418 16.91 -4.28 -26.07
CA PRO A 418 15.60 -4.77 -26.54
C PRO A 418 15.39 -6.28 -26.25
N PRO A 419 14.13 -6.76 -26.18
CA PRO A 419 13.81 -8.13 -25.84
C PRO A 419 14.10 -9.09 -27.01
N THR A 420 14.97 -10.07 -26.79
CA THR A 420 15.16 -11.19 -27.71
C THR A 420 13.96 -12.14 -27.61
N THR A 421 13.37 -12.45 -28.76
CA THR A 421 12.27 -13.40 -28.97
C THR A 421 12.52 -14.77 -28.32
N ILE A 422 11.55 -15.28 -27.56
CA ILE A 422 11.57 -16.64 -26.99
C ILE A 422 10.85 -17.61 -27.96
N PRO A 423 11.44 -18.77 -28.35
CA PRO A 423 10.73 -19.89 -29.00
C PRO A 423 9.82 -20.64 -28.00
N PRO A 424 8.89 -21.51 -28.47
CA PRO A 424 7.75 -21.96 -27.67
C PRO A 424 8.11 -22.91 -26.52
N THR A 425 7.43 -22.65 -25.40
CA THR A 425 6.99 -23.55 -24.33
C THR A 425 7.71 -24.87 -24.10
N THR A 426 8.56 -24.88 -23.06
CA THR A 426 8.55 -25.98 -22.09
C THR A 426 8.26 -25.38 -20.72
N ILE A 427 7.26 -25.96 -20.04
CA ILE A 427 6.82 -25.65 -18.68
C ILE A 427 8.04 -25.41 -17.76
N PRO A 428 8.14 -24.28 -17.03
CA PRO A 428 9.14 -24.15 -15.98
C PRO A 428 8.87 -25.22 -14.92
N PRO A 429 9.88 -26.02 -14.52
CA PRO A 429 9.71 -26.91 -13.38
C PRO A 429 9.39 -26.04 -12.16
N THR A 430 8.58 -26.56 -11.24
CA THR A 430 8.63 -26.15 -9.84
C THR A 430 10.08 -26.24 -9.40
N THR A 431 10.80 -25.11 -9.43
CA THR A 431 12.13 -25.06 -8.84
C THR A 431 11.90 -25.16 -7.35
N THR A 432 12.18 -26.34 -6.82
CA THR A 432 12.78 -26.47 -5.49
C THR A 432 13.72 -25.27 -5.29
N PRO A 433 13.68 -24.58 -4.13
CA PRO A 433 14.61 -23.50 -3.82
C PRO A 433 16.03 -23.94 -4.18
N PRO A 434 16.91 -23.03 -4.63
CA PRO A 434 18.28 -23.41 -4.99
C PRO A 434 18.85 -24.25 -3.85
N THR A 435 19.14 -25.51 -4.15
CA THR A 435 19.69 -26.46 -3.20
C THR A 435 21.06 -25.93 -2.76
N GLY A 436 21.09 -25.19 -1.64
CA GLY A 436 22.34 -24.63 -1.09
C GLY A 436 22.24 -23.32 -0.28
N GLY A 437 21.12 -22.61 -0.24
CA GLY A 437 20.99 -21.39 0.59
C GLY A 437 20.74 -21.69 2.07
N THR A 438 21.35 -20.94 2.99
CA THR A 438 21.09 -21.07 4.44
C THR A 438 19.71 -20.51 4.76
N VAL A 439 18.83 -21.31 5.35
CA VAL A 439 17.52 -20.85 5.82
C VAL A 439 17.63 -20.33 7.25
N ILE A 440 17.08 -19.14 7.50
CA ILE A 440 16.96 -18.56 8.83
C ILE A 440 15.48 -18.35 9.15
N SER A 441 14.96 -19.09 10.13
CA SER A 441 13.58 -19.00 10.62
C SER A 441 13.48 -18.55 12.08
N ALA A 442 14.59 -18.59 12.82
CA ALA A 442 14.64 -18.05 14.18
C ALA A 442 14.40 -16.53 14.13
N GLN A 443 13.63 -16.00 15.09
CA GLN A 443 13.20 -14.60 15.12
C GLN A 443 14.37 -13.62 14.94
N TYR A 444 15.45 -13.82 15.71
CA TYR A 444 16.69 -13.04 15.65
C TYR A 444 17.85 -13.86 15.09
N GLY A 445 17.57 -14.88 14.27
CA GLY A 445 18.61 -15.66 13.64
C GLY A 445 19.43 -14.80 12.67
N THR A 446 20.74 -15.06 12.64
CA THR A 446 21.68 -14.37 11.75
C THR A 446 22.65 -15.37 11.09
N THR A 447 23.26 -14.95 9.99
CA THR A 447 24.41 -15.63 9.40
C THR A 447 25.35 -14.60 8.77
N THR A 448 26.59 -14.98 8.51
CA THR A 448 27.60 -14.10 7.92
C THR A 448 27.99 -14.61 6.54
N LEU A 449 28.00 -13.72 5.55
CA LEU A 449 28.44 -14.00 4.20
C LEU A 449 29.96 -14.07 4.09
N GLY A 450 30.48 -14.69 3.03
CA GLY A 450 31.94 -14.82 2.83
C GLY A 450 32.69 -13.49 2.70
N ASN A 451 31.99 -12.40 2.40
CA ASN A 451 32.51 -11.02 2.35
C ASN A 451 32.38 -10.26 3.68
N GLY A 452 31.91 -10.93 4.75
CA GLY A 452 31.85 -10.39 6.10
C GLY A 452 30.54 -9.72 6.51
N TYR A 453 29.62 -9.45 5.58
CA TYR A 453 28.30 -8.89 5.91
C TYR A 453 27.45 -9.86 6.71
N VAL A 454 26.62 -9.33 7.60
CA VAL A 454 25.65 -10.12 8.37
C VAL A 454 24.30 -10.02 7.70
N VAL A 455 23.61 -11.16 7.58
CA VAL A 455 22.21 -11.25 7.17
C VAL A 455 21.40 -11.68 8.38
N GLN A 456 20.30 -10.97 8.64
CA GLN A 456 19.46 -11.19 9.81
C GLN A 456 17.99 -11.37 9.42
N ASN A 457 17.29 -12.29 10.09
CA ASN A 457 15.84 -12.44 9.92
C ASN A 457 15.09 -11.28 10.58
N ASN A 458 15.52 -10.89 11.80
CA ASN A 458 15.04 -9.71 12.53
C ASN A 458 13.51 -9.54 12.50
N ALA A 459 12.78 -10.61 12.81
CA ALA A 459 11.32 -10.65 12.87
C ALA A 459 10.82 -10.12 14.24
N TRP A 460 11.27 -8.93 14.62
CA TRP A 460 11.12 -8.39 15.98
C TRP A 460 9.65 -8.21 16.42
N ASN A 461 8.71 -8.05 15.48
CA ASN A 461 7.26 -7.99 15.73
C ASN A 461 6.49 -9.21 15.18
N ASN A 462 7.19 -10.26 14.75
CA ASN A 462 6.57 -11.45 14.14
C ASN A 462 7.28 -12.76 14.54
N PRO A 463 7.28 -13.09 15.85
CA PRO A 463 7.99 -14.25 16.37
C PRO A 463 7.50 -15.55 15.72
N GLY A 464 8.41 -16.24 15.02
CA GLY A 464 8.12 -17.51 14.34
C GLY A 464 7.28 -17.39 13.06
N GLY A 465 6.90 -16.18 12.66
CA GLY A 465 6.10 -15.93 11.47
C GLY A 465 6.90 -15.64 10.20
N GLN A 466 8.23 -15.48 10.29
CA GLN A 466 9.06 -15.08 9.15
C GLN A 466 10.26 -15.99 8.97
N ALA A 467 10.58 -16.31 7.71
CA ALA A 467 11.82 -16.97 7.34
C ALA A 467 12.43 -16.34 6.08
N ILE A 468 13.76 -16.32 6.04
CA ILE A 468 14.54 -15.89 4.88
C ILE A 468 15.46 -17.01 4.41
N THR A 469 15.72 -17.05 3.10
CA THR A 469 16.76 -17.87 2.50
C THR A 469 17.92 -16.98 2.07
N VAL A 470 19.10 -17.26 2.62
CA VAL A 470 20.31 -16.48 2.40
C VAL A 470 21.10 -17.08 1.23
N SER A 471 21.47 -16.22 0.29
CA SER A 471 22.35 -16.55 -0.84
C SER A 471 23.78 -16.07 -0.56
N GLN A 472 24.70 -16.24 -1.50
CA GLN A 472 26.08 -15.76 -1.34
C GLN A 472 26.20 -14.22 -1.28
N THR A 473 25.21 -13.50 -1.80
CA THR A 473 25.27 -12.04 -2.01
C THR A 473 24.11 -11.27 -1.38
N GLY A 474 23.14 -11.96 -0.78
CA GLY A 474 21.96 -11.33 -0.17
C GLY A 474 20.96 -12.37 0.34
N PHE A 475 19.65 -12.09 0.26
CA PHE A 475 18.61 -12.97 0.78
C PHE A 475 17.26 -12.76 0.11
N THR A 476 16.33 -13.69 0.35
CA THR A 476 14.91 -13.58 -0.05
C THR A 476 14.01 -13.97 1.11
N ILE A 477 12.91 -13.23 1.32
CA ILE A 477 11.84 -13.60 2.24
C ILE A 477 11.07 -14.78 1.64
N THR A 478 11.12 -15.93 2.30
CA THR A 478 10.50 -17.18 1.83
C THR A 478 9.31 -17.60 2.67
N THR A 479 9.14 -17.03 3.85
CA THR A 479 7.94 -17.20 4.67
C THR A 479 7.61 -15.87 5.33
N GLU A 480 6.35 -15.50 5.26
CA GLU A 480 5.77 -14.39 6.01
C GLU A 480 4.33 -14.77 6.37
N ASN A 481 4.10 -14.97 7.66
CA ASN A 481 2.80 -15.29 8.24
C ASN A 481 2.34 -14.10 9.08
N GLY A 482 1.06 -13.76 8.96
CA GLY A 482 0.45 -12.65 9.68
C GLY A 482 0.46 -11.34 8.91
N SER A 483 -0.02 -10.29 9.56
CA SER A 483 -0.07 -8.93 9.02
C SER A 483 -0.01 -7.92 10.17
N ALA A 484 0.58 -6.75 9.92
CA ALA A 484 0.60 -5.64 10.86
C ALA A 484 -0.30 -4.48 10.37
N PRO A 485 -0.88 -3.66 11.28
CA PRO A 485 -1.59 -2.44 10.90
C PRO A 485 -0.65 -1.44 10.20
N THR A 486 -1.08 -0.89 9.06
CA THR A 486 -0.22 -0.01 8.24
C THR A 486 0.05 1.37 8.83
N ASN A 487 -0.68 1.74 9.88
CA ASN A 487 -0.45 2.92 10.72
C ASN A 487 0.42 2.62 11.95
N GLY A 488 0.96 1.41 12.06
CA GLY A 488 1.82 0.96 13.14
C GLY A 488 3.12 0.35 12.62
N ALA A 489 3.87 -0.24 13.54
CA ALA A 489 5.15 -0.89 13.27
C ALA A 489 5.02 -2.10 12.31
N PRO A 490 6.03 -2.37 11.46
CA PRO A 490 6.05 -3.55 10.58
C PRO A 490 6.20 -4.86 11.38
N LEU A 491 6.13 -5.99 10.68
CA LEU A 491 6.33 -7.34 11.23
C LEU A 491 7.81 -7.60 11.64
N GLY A 492 8.74 -6.90 11.02
CA GLY A 492 10.17 -7.08 11.23
C GLY A 492 10.98 -6.22 10.26
N TYR A 493 12.28 -6.43 10.23
CA TYR A 493 13.17 -5.84 9.24
C TYR A 493 14.27 -6.82 8.83
N PRO A 494 13.94 -7.88 8.06
CA PRO A 494 14.96 -8.76 7.48
C PRO A 494 15.90 -7.93 6.60
N SER A 495 17.20 -8.02 6.89
CA SER A 495 18.18 -7.13 6.29
C SER A 495 19.58 -7.75 6.20
N ILE A 496 20.42 -7.14 5.37
CA ILE A 496 21.86 -7.38 5.26
C ILE A 496 22.61 -6.12 5.70
N TYR A 497 23.72 -6.25 6.43
CA TYR A 497 24.43 -5.09 6.96
C TYR A 497 25.94 -5.26 7.14
N THR A 498 26.61 -4.11 7.26
CA THR A 498 27.94 -3.96 7.88
C THR A 498 27.86 -3.08 9.13
N GLY A 499 28.75 -3.33 10.09
CA GLY A 499 28.81 -2.65 11.38
C GLY A 499 28.31 -3.50 12.53
N TRP A 500 27.79 -2.84 13.56
CA TRP A 500 27.29 -3.47 14.78
C TRP A 500 25.79 -3.23 14.96
N HIS A 501 25.07 -4.31 15.26
CA HIS A 501 23.65 -4.26 15.59
C HIS A 501 23.35 -5.20 16.75
N TYR A 502 22.90 -4.65 17.89
CA TYR A 502 22.59 -5.39 19.13
C TYR A 502 23.65 -6.42 19.55
N GLY A 503 24.93 -6.05 19.47
CA GLY A 503 26.06 -6.89 19.86
C GLY A 503 26.56 -7.84 18.76
N THR A 504 25.89 -7.89 17.61
CA THR A 504 26.32 -8.70 16.45
C THR A 504 27.08 -7.81 15.45
N GLY A 505 28.38 -8.06 15.31
CA GLY A 505 29.27 -7.32 14.42
C GLY A 505 29.58 -8.05 13.12
N SER A 506 29.58 -7.35 11.99
CA SER A 506 30.08 -7.89 10.72
C SER A 506 31.60 -8.08 10.74
N THR A 507 32.10 -9.13 10.09
CA THR A 507 33.53 -9.46 10.11
C THR A 507 34.36 -8.38 9.43
N GLY A 508 35.41 -7.89 10.11
CA GLY A 508 36.35 -6.92 9.54
C GLY A 508 35.82 -5.49 9.42
N THR A 509 34.68 -5.17 10.03
CA THR A 509 34.15 -3.80 10.01
C THR A 509 35.04 -2.84 10.80
N ILE A 510 35.14 -1.60 10.30
CA ILE A 510 35.78 -0.48 11.00
C ILE A 510 34.78 0.32 11.85
N LEU A 511 33.50 -0.04 11.82
CA LEU A 511 32.46 0.62 12.61
C LEU A 511 32.48 0.09 14.07
N PRO A 512 32.13 0.91 15.08
CA PRO A 512 31.75 2.32 14.97
C PRO A 512 32.93 3.22 14.63
N ILE A 513 32.75 4.13 13.67
CA ILE A 513 33.74 5.16 13.32
C ILE A 513 33.10 6.54 13.47
N GLN A 514 33.88 7.52 13.91
CA GLN A 514 33.40 8.89 14.06
C GLN A 514 33.15 9.51 12.68
N LEU A 515 32.05 10.24 12.52
CA LEU A 515 31.62 10.79 11.22
C LEU A 515 32.68 11.69 10.60
N GLY A 516 33.31 12.58 11.38
CA GLY A 516 34.39 13.45 10.93
C GLY A 516 35.69 12.73 10.53
N GLN A 517 35.79 11.42 10.78
CA GLN A 517 36.92 10.59 10.37
C GLN A 517 36.66 9.83 9.05
N ILE A 518 35.41 9.83 8.56
CA ILE A 518 35.04 9.17 7.31
C ILE A 518 35.47 10.04 6.14
N GLN A 519 36.26 9.46 5.23
CA GLN A 519 36.63 10.09 3.96
C GLN A 519 35.66 9.72 2.84
N THR A 520 35.25 8.45 2.80
CA THR A 520 34.28 7.95 1.84
C THR A 520 33.43 6.89 2.52
N ALA A 521 32.12 6.92 2.30
CA ALA A 521 31.23 5.82 2.64
C ALA A 521 30.28 5.58 1.47
N THR A 522 30.55 4.56 0.66
CA THR A 522 29.74 4.23 -0.51
C THR A 522 29.00 2.94 -0.32
N SER A 523 27.75 2.86 -0.78
CA SER A 523 26.98 1.62 -0.80
C SER A 523 26.39 1.34 -2.18
N SER A 524 26.13 0.07 -2.47
CA SER A 524 25.41 -0.39 -3.66
C SER A 524 24.38 -1.43 -3.27
N ILE A 525 23.25 -1.48 -3.97
CA ILE A 525 22.24 -2.52 -3.77
C ILE A 525 21.50 -2.87 -5.05
N SER A 526 21.01 -4.10 -5.10
CA SER A 526 19.99 -4.56 -6.05
C SER A 526 18.90 -5.29 -5.28
N TYR A 527 17.64 -4.90 -5.52
CA TYR A 527 16.46 -5.50 -4.93
C TYR A 527 15.66 -6.32 -5.94
N THR A 528 14.92 -7.29 -5.43
CA THR A 528 13.76 -7.92 -6.09
C THR A 528 12.51 -7.50 -5.34
N TYR A 529 11.58 -6.84 -6.04
CA TYR A 529 10.30 -6.41 -5.48
C TYR A 529 9.20 -7.41 -5.85
N PRO A 530 8.42 -7.91 -4.89
CA PRO A 530 7.26 -8.72 -5.18
C PRO A 530 6.17 -7.87 -5.82
N THR A 531 5.35 -8.49 -6.66
CA THR A 531 4.29 -7.81 -7.44
C THR A 531 3.09 -7.38 -6.60
N SER A 532 3.02 -7.83 -5.35
CA SER A 532 1.97 -7.53 -4.38
C SER A 532 2.57 -7.49 -2.97
N GLY A 533 1.75 -7.09 -2.00
CA GLY A 533 2.15 -6.95 -0.60
C GLY A 533 2.13 -5.49 -0.14
N ILE A 534 2.28 -5.31 1.16
CA ILE A 534 2.43 -4.04 1.84
C ILE A 534 3.78 -4.09 2.55
N TYR A 535 4.72 -3.34 2.03
CA TYR A 535 6.10 -3.34 2.50
C TYR A 535 6.82 -2.09 1.99
N ASN A 536 7.93 -1.74 2.64
CA ASN A 536 8.96 -0.92 2.00
C ASN A 536 10.21 -1.75 1.71
N ALA A 537 11.06 -1.22 0.84
CA ALA A 537 12.45 -1.61 0.71
C ALA A 537 13.29 -0.41 1.15
N SER A 538 14.09 -0.58 2.19
CA SER A 538 14.78 0.54 2.84
C SER A 538 16.22 0.20 3.22
N TYR A 539 17.01 1.24 3.36
CA TYR A 539 18.19 1.25 4.21
C TYR A 539 17.82 1.73 5.61
N ASP A 540 18.51 1.18 6.62
CA ASP A 540 18.57 1.73 7.98
C ASP A 540 20.05 1.99 8.32
N ILE A 541 20.39 3.25 8.55
CA ILE A 541 21.74 3.70 8.90
C ILE A 541 21.68 4.27 10.32
N TRP A 542 22.50 3.72 11.20
CA TRP A 542 22.42 4.00 12.63
C TRP A 542 23.57 4.88 13.12
N LEU A 543 23.22 5.94 13.85
CA LEU A 543 24.16 6.91 14.40
C LEU A 543 23.99 7.08 15.92
N ASN A 544 25.10 7.32 16.62
CA ASN A 544 25.09 7.56 18.06
C ASN A 544 26.21 8.54 18.49
N PRO A 545 26.00 9.41 19.49
CA PRO A 545 27.07 10.26 20.01
C PRO A 545 28.22 9.49 20.67
N THR A 546 28.01 8.21 20.99
CA THR A 546 29.02 7.30 21.58
C THR A 546 29.21 6.06 20.71
N PRO A 547 30.40 5.44 20.68
CA PRO A 547 30.69 4.29 19.81
C PRO A 547 30.08 3.00 20.36
N ILE A 548 28.75 2.93 20.41
CA ILE A 548 28.05 1.74 20.92
C ILE A 548 28.05 0.61 19.89
N THR A 549 28.10 -0.63 20.40
CA THR A 549 27.97 -1.85 19.60
C THR A 549 26.71 -2.64 19.94
N THR A 550 25.97 -2.23 20.97
CA THR A 550 24.72 -2.86 21.43
C THR A 550 23.78 -1.82 22.02
N GLY A 551 22.49 -2.16 22.09
CA GLY A 551 21.42 -1.25 22.49
C GLY A 551 20.91 -0.38 21.36
N VAL A 552 19.97 0.52 21.69
CA VAL A 552 19.31 1.42 20.73
C VAL A 552 20.24 2.60 20.42
N ASN A 553 20.44 2.87 19.12
CA ASN A 553 21.14 4.05 18.65
C ASN A 553 20.23 5.28 18.74
N GLN A 554 20.78 6.48 18.94
CA GLN A 554 19.95 7.67 19.16
C GLN A 554 19.31 8.21 17.88
N GLN A 555 19.95 8.01 16.73
CA GLN A 555 19.46 8.49 15.44
C GLN A 555 19.44 7.35 14.43
N GLU A 556 18.32 7.26 13.73
CA GLU A 556 18.08 6.38 12.61
C GLU A 556 17.90 7.20 11.34
N VAL A 557 18.69 6.89 10.32
CA VAL A 557 18.55 7.45 8.99
C VAL A 557 18.01 6.36 8.08
N MET A 558 16.76 6.49 7.67
CA MET A 558 16.13 5.54 6.75
C MET A 558 16.17 6.07 5.32
N ILE A 559 16.42 5.21 4.34
CA ILE A 559 16.29 5.58 2.92
C ILE A 559 15.33 4.61 2.27
N TRP A 560 14.09 5.03 2.02
CA TRP A 560 13.08 4.20 1.39
C TRP A 560 13.28 4.23 -0.13
N PHE A 561 13.78 3.12 -0.67
CA PHE A 561 14.01 2.93 -2.10
C PHE A 561 12.70 2.61 -2.83
N ASN A 562 11.78 1.89 -2.18
CA ASN A 562 10.45 1.59 -2.70
C ASN A 562 9.47 1.40 -1.55
N HIS A 563 8.17 1.58 -1.80
CA HIS A 563 7.11 1.16 -0.89
C HIS A 563 5.84 0.79 -1.65
N THR A 564 5.08 -0.16 -1.12
CA THR A 564 3.78 -0.61 -1.65
C THR A 564 2.74 -0.60 -0.55
N GLY A 565 1.51 -0.21 -0.88
CA GLY A 565 0.40 -0.13 0.06
C GLY A 565 0.39 1.16 0.89
N PRO A 566 -0.64 1.34 1.75
CA PRO A 566 -0.90 2.58 2.48
C PRO A 566 -0.05 2.68 3.76
N ILE A 567 1.28 2.66 3.57
CA ILE A 567 2.28 2.84 4.62
C ILE A 567 3.02 4.16 4.41
N GLN A 568 3.57 4.71 5.50
CA GLN A 568 4.35 5.93 5.49
C GLN A 568 5.48 5.85 6.53
N PRO A 569 6.55 6.66 6.39
CA PRO A 569 7.58 6.74 7.41
C PRO A 569 7.06 7.29 8.74
N VAL A 570 7.88 7.09 9.78
CA VAL A 570 7.67 7.70 11.09
C VAL A 570 7.66 9.23 10.97
N GLY A 571 6.66 9.86 11.59
CA GLY A 571 6.55 11.31 11.70
C GLY A 571 5.86 11.98 10.53
N SER A 572 6.40 13.12 10.08
CA SER A 572 5.81 13.97 9.03
C SER A 572 6.85 14.50 8.06
N VAL A 573 6.44 14.82 6.83
CA VAL A 573 7.29 15.50 5.84
C VAL A 573 7.78 16.85 6.39
N VAL A 574 9.09 17.09 6.30
CA VAL A 574 9.74 18.34 6.70
C VAL A 574 10.45 19.05 5.55
N GLY A 575 10.70 18.36 4.43
CA GLY A 575 11.34 18.96 3.27
C GLY A 575 11.61 17.97 2.16
N SER A 576 12.57 18.33 1.31
CA SER A 576 13.08 17.48 0.24
C SER A 576 14.61 17.57 0.18
N ALA A 577 15.26 16.50 -0.25
CA ALA A 577 16.70 16.45 -0.48
C ALA A 577 17.01 15.88 -1.85
N THR A 578 18.05 16.41 -2.50
CA THR A 578 18.63 15.83 -3.70
C THR A 578 20.01 15.29 -3.34
N ILE A 579 20.17 13.97 -3.38
CA ILE A 579 21.41 13.29 -3.02
C ILE A 579 21.76 12.36 -4.18
N ASP A 580 22.97 12.51 -4.72
CA ASP A 580 23.45 11.75 -5.88
C ASP A 580 22.48 11.78 -7.09
N GLY A 581 21.86 12.95 -7.30
CA GLY A 581 20.91 13.18 -8.38
C GLY A 581 19.53 12.56 -8.17
N GLN A 582 19.31 11.83 -7.06
CA GLN A 582 18.01 11.30 -6.68
C GLN A 582 17.29 12.26 -5.74
N ASN A 583 15.97 12.36 -5.93
CA ASN A 583 15.12 13.24 -5.13
C ASN A 583 14.33 12.44 -4.09
N PHE A 584 14.38 12.93 -2.85
CA PHE A 584 13.72 12.34 -1.72
C PHE A 584 12.80 13.33 -1.04
N ALA A 585 11.59 12.89 -0.68
CA ALA A 585 10.83 13.55 0.37
C ALA A 585 11.47 13.22 1.72
N VAL A 586 11.75 14.24 2.53
CA VAL A 586 12.38 14.08 3.85
C VAL A 586 11.29 14.09 4.91
N TRP A 587 11.23 13.02 5.68
CA TRP A 587 10.36 12.86 6.84
C TRP A 587 11.19 12.92 8.11
N LYS A 588 10.60 13.46 9.17
CA LYS A 588 11.20 13.49 10.49
C LYS A 588 10.17 13.10 11.56
N GLY A 589 10.60 12.28 12.50
CA GLY A 589 9.81 11.90 13.66
C GLY A 589 10.63 11.18 14.73
N SER A 590 9.91 10.53 15.63
CA SER A 590 10.48 9.61 16.62
C SER A 590 9.55 8.41 16.78
N ASN A 591 10.13 7.23 16.92
CA ASN A 591 9.40 6.00 17.23
C ASN A 591 9.19 5.79 18.74
N GLY A 592 9.56 6.78 19.57
CA GLY A 592 9.51 6.72 21.03
C GLY A 592 10.78 6.20 21.69
N GLN A 593 11.71 5.60 20.93
CA GLN A 593 13.01 5.12 21.43
C GLN A 593 14.19 5.90 20.84
N ASN A 594 14.11 6.27 19.57
CA ASN A 594 15.11 7.05 18.84
C ASN A 594 14.47 8.08 17.92
N ASN A 595 15.29 9.02 17.43
CA ASN A 595 14.90 9.93 16.36
C ASN A 595 15.02 9.22 15.02
N VAL A 596 14.14 9.57 14.08
CA VAL A 596 14.09 8.98 12.74
C VAL A 596 14.02 10.09 11.71
N VAL A 597 14.95 10.08 10.76
CA VAL A 597 14.88 10.88 9.54
C VAL A 597 14.82 9.92 8.36
N SER A 598 13.75 10.00 7.57
CA SER A 598 13.53 9.10 6.43
C SER A 598 13.56 9.87 5.11
N TYR A 599 14.32 9.35 4.16
CA TYR A 599 14.42 9.85 2.79
C TYR A 599 13.60 8.93 1.89
N VAL A 600 12.42 9.38 1.48
CA VAL A 600 11.51 8.57 0.64
C VAL A 600 11.72 8.91 -0.81
N ALA A 601 12.19 7.95 -1.59
CA ALA A 601 12.40 8.12 -3.02
C ALA A 601 11.06 8.46 -3.70
N ASN A 602 11.08 9.46 -4.59
CA ASN A 602 9.89 9.84 -5.35
C ASN A 602 9.46 8.77 -6.37
N SER A 603 10.32 7.79 -6.65
CA SER A 603 10.04 6.65 -7.53
C SER A 603 10.85 5.43 -7.07
N PRO A 604 10.38 4.20 -7.33
CA PRO A 604 11.08 2.98 -6.90
C PRO A 604 12.50 2.88 -7.46
N ILE A 605 13.48 2.60 -6.59
CA ILE A 605 14.90 2.41 -6.96
C ILE A 605 15.26 0.92 -6.84
N THR A 606 15.07 0.16 -7.92
CA THR A 606 15.36 -1.29 -7.89
C THR A 606 16.84 -1.61 -7.77
N THR A 607 17.72 -0.76 -8.32
CA THR A 607 19.17 -0.96 -8.25
C THR A 607 19.86 0.39 -8.19
N TRP A 608 20.85 0.49 -7.31
CA TRP A 608 21.75 1.64 -7.24
C TRP A 608 23.18 1.12 -7.13
N ASN A 609 23.94 1.29 -8.20
CA ASN A 609 25.26 0.67 -8.35
C ASN A 609 26.32 1.27 -7.42
N SER A 610 26.14 2.52 -7.01
CA SER A 610 26.97 3.21 -6.02
C SER A 610 26.26 4.51 -5.61
N PHE A 611 26.18 4.78 -4.32
CA PHE A 611 25.77 6.06 -3.77
C PHE A 611 26.56 6.39 -2.51
N ASP A 612 26.69 7.68 -2.24
CA ASP A 612 27.33 8.23 -1.06
C ASP A 612 26.38 8.21 0.15
N VAL A 613 26.75 7.43 1.16
CA VAL A 613 26.04 7.33 2.43
C VAL A 613 26.22 8.62 3.22
N MET A 614 27.37 9.31 3.09
CA MET A 614 27.61 10.56 3.81
C MET A 614 26.67 11.66 3.33
N GLY A 615 26.32 11.74 2.05
CA GLY A 615 25.31 12.68 1.56
C GLY A 615 23.97 12.65 2.32
N PHE A 616 23.53 11.48 2.77
CA PHE A 616 22.32 11.33 3.61
C PHE A 616 22.58 11.74 5.07
N ILE A 617 23.75 11.39 5.62
CA ILE A 617 24.12 11.74 6.99
C ILE A 617 24.30 13.26 7.12
N ASP A 618 24.98 13.89 6.17
CA ASP A 618 25.23 15.33 6.12
C ASP A 618 23.91 16.10 5.97
N ASN A 619 22.99 15.62 5.11
CA ASN A 619 21.67 16.23 5.02
C ASN A 619 20.90 16.09 6.35
N THR A 620 21.05 14.97 7.06
CA THR A 620 20.39 14.73 8.35
C THR A 620 20.79 15.76 9.41
N GLN A 621 22.01 16.30 9.36
CA GLN A 621 22.46 17.38 10.26
C GLN A 621 21.63 18.67 10.12
N THR A 622 20.89 18.85 9.02
CA THR A 622 19.96 19.97 8.83
C THR A 622 18.72 19.83 9.71
N TRP A 623 18.35 18.59 10.06
CA TRP A 623 17.08 18.26 10.71
C TRP A 623 17.25 17.81 12.15
N GLU A 624 18.39 17.22 12.48
CA GLU A 624 18.71 16.60 13.78
C GLU A 624 20.08 17.07 14.28
N PRO A 625 20.34 17.08 15.60
CA PRO A 625 21.60 17.57 16.18
C PRO A 625 22.74 16.53 16.04
N VAL A 626 22.81 15.87 14.89
CA VAL A 626 23.93 15.00 14.49
C VAL A 626 25.11 15.90 14.15
N THR A 627 26.28 15.57 14.69
CA THR A 627 27.52 16.32 14.43
C THR A 627 28.62 15.37 13.99
N ASP A 628 29.69 15.91 13.42
CA ASP A 628 30.87 15.13 13.02
C ASP A 628 31.50 14.33 14.17
N SER A 629 31.19 14.67 15.43
CA SER A 629 31.68 13.92 16.59
C SER A 629 30.88 12.65 16.90
N TRP A 630 29.73 12.43 16.25
CA TRP A 630 28.93 11.21 16.37
C TRP A 630 29.59 10.05 15.63
N TYR A 631 29.09 8.85 15.88
CA TYR A 631 29.60 7.61 15.31
C TYR A 631 28.56 6.98 14.40
N LEU A 632 29.00 6.56 13.21
CA LEU A 632 28.27 5.62 12.35
C LEU A 632 28.48 4.21 12.92
N THR A 633 27.40 3.53 13.32
CA THR A 633 27.49 2.21 13.97
C THR A 633 27.16 1.06 13.02
N SER A 634 26.21 1.24 12.09
CA SER A 634 25.90 0.27 11.03
C SER A 634 25.24 0.89 9.81
N ILE A 635 25.41 0.23 8.65
CA ILE A 635 24.68 0.47 7.40
C ILE A 635 23.96 -0.83 7.07
N GLN A 636 22.62 -0.79 7.08
CA GLN A 636 21.76 -1.94 6.85
C GLN A 636 20.85 -1.69 5.66
N ALA A 637 20.47 -2.74 4.94
CA ALA A 637 19.49 -2.67 3.88
C ALA A 637 18.60 -3.91 3.82
N GLY A 638 17.30 -3.72 3.67
CA GLY A 638 16.33 -4.80 3.76
C GLY A 638 14.93 -4.36 3.35
N PHE A 639 13.95 -5.00 3.99
CA PHE A 639 12.53 -4.73 3.78
C PHE A 639 11.82 -4.63 5.13
N GLU A 640 10.92 -3.67 5.28
CA GLU A 640 9.94 -3.68 6.37
C GLU A 640 8.59 -4.23 5.85
N PRO A 641 8.28 -5.51 6.09
CA PRO A 641 7.00 -6.10 5.69
C PRO A 641 5.87 -5.77 6.67
N TRP A 642 4.71 -5.36 6.15
CA TRP A 642 3.45 -5.35 6.89
C TRP A 642 2.55 -6.52 6.51
N SER A 643 2.54 -6.95 5.24
CA SER A 643 1.85 -8.17 4.80
C SER A 643 2.22 -8.58 3.36
N GLY A 644 2.28 -9.88 3.08
CA GLY A 644 2.32 -10.43 1.73
C GLY A 644 3.63 -10.17 0.96
N SER A 645 4.78 -10.08 1.64
CA SER A 645 6.06 -9.69 1.02
C SER A 645 6.95 -10.89 0.63
N VAL A 646 6.39 -12.11 0.62
CA VAL A 646 7.12 -13.31 0.17
C VAL A 646 7.63 -13.09 -1.26
N GLY A 647 8.90 -13.38 -1.49
CA GLY A 647 9.59 -13.11 -2.75
C GLY A 647 10.36 -11.78 -2.78
N ALA A 648 10.16 -10.89 -1.80
CA ALA A 648 11.05 -9.75 -1.60
C ALA A 648 12.47 -10.20 -1.31
N GLY A 649 13.45 -9.59 -1.98
CA GLY A 649 14.84 -10.01 -1.85
C GLY A 649 15.85 -8.91 -2.07
N VAL A 650 16.99 -9.03 -1.39
CA VAL A 650 18.21 -8.31 -1.69
C VAL A 650 19.07 -9.24 -2.53
N ASN A 651 19.28 -8.89 -3.80
CA ASN A 651 20.04 -9.70 -4.75
C ASN A 651 21.56 -9.55 -4.50
N SER A 652 21.98 -8.32 -4.23
CA SER A 652 23.37 -7.97 -3.94
C SER A 652 23.42 -6.72 -3.07
N PHE A 653 24.37 -6.67 -2.13
CA PHE A 653 24.65 -5.51 -1.29
C PHE A 653 26.16 -5.31 -1.18
N SER A 654 26.58 -4.04 -1.17
CA SER A 654 27.91 -3.66 -0.72
C SER A 654 27.86 -2.36 0.07
N ALA A 655 28.78 -2.23 1.01
CA ALA A 655 29.08 -1.00 1.72
C ALA A 655 30.59 -0.96 1.98
N SER A 656 31.22 0.14 1.60
CA SER A 656 32.66 0.39 1.75
C SER A 656 32.83 1.72 2.47
N ILE A 657 33.54 1.69 3.60
CA ILE A 657 33.81 2.85 4.44
C ILE A 657 35.32 2.97 4.55
N ASN A 658 35.86 4.11 4.16
CA ASN A 658 37.27 4.45 4.34
C ASN A 658 37.36 5.67 5.25
N GLY A 659 38.21 5.59 6.27
CA GLY A 659 38.46 6.66 7.22
C GLY A 659 39.82 6.51 7.90
N HIS A 660 40.24 7.54 8.61
CA HIS A 660 41.47 7.50 9.42
C HIS A 660 41.11 7.39 10.90
N ASN A 661 41.67 6.40 11.59
CA ASN A 661 41.53 6.27 13.05
C ASN A 661 42.22 7.40 13.80
#